data_AF-A0A1G7SG44-F1
#
_entry.id   AF-A0A1G7SG44-F1
#
_cell.length_a   1.000
_cell.length_b   1.000
_cell.length_c   1.000
_cell.angle_alpha   90.00
_cell.angle_beta   90.00
_cell.angle_gamma   90.00
#
_symmetry.space_group_name_H-M   'P 1'
#
loop_
_entity.id
_entity.type
_entity.pdbx_description
1 polymer ?
#
loop_
_entity_poly.entity_id
_entity_poly.type
_entity_poly.pdbx_seq_one_letter_code
_entity_poly.pdbx_strand_id
1 'polypeptide(L)'
;MRLMKKFTWVGTLLTLLLIVTGCSQNQQVLFDAAMKMQNVTSLQQQTTMTFNLSGSDFDPSVQQQINTAAAFMNNAKLDFDVKAITNEEKTVAKSQATIGLGLQGMNITVPVWIDSDLTGAQPKVIEIFKLPQIATASLPPQFATKEYMVLNPYNMGAAQPTMNLTQLAEFTKNFQSQQVEFLTSYSKRFNPDVNVVAKGSQYVQTKDGRISAKLYEVKLNDAQLKEFIRYTVNNFTQDKEAMLFVKDFMGSVLGLSQLPEGEETIREFNQAFEEFDANKPEFLTQFNKVMDELKKVPILGDQGIELQYAIADGYVVKKSGIIDLKVDLAGINGLMNTLSSQESSDEEVKGNLSLKITFNTLTSDINKPVEIQIPEVNGSNSFDYMDLMTSFIPKETRLAGQDGFKTARIIAEAYNSGECSSIILVSGHNFTDALSASLLSKKFEAPILLVGSTVEESSEAFDYINKHSNSATKILIIGGTAAIGSSIETELVKGGHGNIERLSGYDRYDTGMAVVNKANVQAGTPVVVVSGESFPDALSAASFVGANQYPALLTSYSTLSAKTKEFLAGNKPATVYIVGGVGIISPEVEAQIKELVPTAVIKRLAGNDRFDTTGVVVNEFAVNPKTVYLANGFDYVDAVAGSALAAKTGDPILLIDPKLGTLPTAAEAYLKKLSASGIHPAVRALGGAVVVPDSLIKQAERVLNGM
;
A
#
# COMPACT_ATOMS: atom_id res chain seq x y z
N MET A 1 -11.64 -4.41 -25.90
CA MET A 1 -10.54 -4.31 -24.92
C MET A 1 -9.15 -4.10 -25.55
N ARG A 2 -8.75 -4.82 -26.62
CA ARG A 2 -7.48 -4.58 -27.35
C ARG A 2 -7.39 -3.21 -28.06
N LEU A 3 -8.50 -2.65 -28.57
CA LEU A 3 -8.53 -1.29 -29.14
C LEU A 3 -8.39 -0.19 -28.06
N MET A 4 -9.07 -0.35 -26.92
CA MET A 4 -9.03 0.65 -25.83
C MET A 4 -7.64 0.78 -25.19
N LYS A 5 -6.87 -0.31 -25.11
CA LYS A 5 -5.45 -0.29 -24.69
C LYS A 5 -4.55 0.46 -25.68
N LYS A 6 -4.89 0.51 -26.98
CA LYS A 6 -4.14 1.28 -28.00
C LYS A 6 -4.49 2.77 -27.96
N PHE A 7 -5.72 3.13 -27.58
CA PHE A 7 -6.15 4.53 -27.42
C PHE A 7 -5.59 5.22 -26.18
N THR A 8 -5.24 4.48 -25.12
CA THR A 8 -4.64 5.04 -23.89
C THR A 8 -3.30 5.73 -24.18
N TRP A 9 -2.52 5.22 -25.14
CA TRP A 9 -1.25 5.81 -25.59
C TRP A 9 -1.42 7.18 -26.25
N VAL A 10 -2.50 7.35 -27.02
CA VAL A 10 -2.78 8.59 -27.78
C VAL A 10 -3.15 9.75 -26.86
N GLY A 11 -3.84 9.46 -25.74
CA GLY A 11 -4.20 10.46 -24.72
C GLY A 11 -2.99 11.05 -24.00
N THR A 12 -2.03 10.21 -23.59
CA THR A 12 -0.76 10.66 -23.00
C THR A 12 0.08 11.44 -24.02
N LEU A 13 0.12 10.98 -25.28
CA LEU A 13 0.76 11.68 -26.41
C LEU A 13 0.22 13.10 -26.64
N LEU A 14 -1.11 13.28 -26.59
CA LEU A 14 -1.77 14.56 -26.85
C LEU A 14 -1.47 15.61 -25.77
N THR A 15 -1.26 15.21 -24.52
CA THR A 15 -0.93 16.15 -23.42
C THR A 15 0.47 16.77 -23.55
N LEU A 16 1.42 16.05 -24.15
CA LEU A 16 2.77 16.56 -24.45
C LEU A 16 2.82 17.55 -25.63
N LEU A 17 1.78 17.59 -26.47
CA LEU A 17 1.78 18.28 -27.77
C LEU A 17 0.98 19.58 -27.82
N LEU A 18 0.29 19.97 -26.74
CA LEU A 18 -0.57 21.16 -26.72
C LEU A 18 0.17 22.50 -26.79
N ILE A 19 1.51 22.51 -26.84
CA ILE A 19 2.30 23.73 -27.03
C ILE A 19 3.42 23.49 -28.02
N VAL A 20 3.09 23.29 -29.29
CA VAL A 20 4.12 23.41 -30.32
C VAL A 20 3.46 23.93 -31.59
N THR A 21 3.68 25.18 -31.97
CA THR A 21 3.63 25.60 -33.37
C THR A 21 4.63 26.74 -33.51
N GLY A 22 5.56 26.65 -34.45
CA GLY A 22 6.54 27.71 -34.76
C GLY A 22 6.38 28.29 -36.16
N CYS A 23 5.27 27.97 -36.84
CA CYS A 23 5.19 28.12 -38.29
C CYS A 23 4.78 29.52 -38.76
N SER A 24 4.07 30.28 -37.93
CA SER A 24 3.85 31.71 -38.12
C SER A 24 4.59 32.55 -37.08
N GLN A 25 4.85 33.82 -37.37
CA GLN A 25 5.55 34.73 -36.45
C GLN A 25 4.87 34.80 -35.07
N ASN A 26 3.53 34.80 -35.01
CA ASN A 26 2.80 34.85 -33.74
C ASN A 26 2.83 33.51 -32.99
N GLN A 27 2.79 32.40 -33.72
CA GLN A 27 2.94 31.06 -33.15
C GLN A 27 4.35 30.88 -32.55
N GLN A 28 5.39 31.28 -33.28
CA GLN A 28 6.77 31.25 -32.81
C GLN A 28 6.95 32.03 -31.51
N VAL A 29 6.32 33.19 -31.36
CA VAL A 29 6.39 33.96 -30.11
C VAL A 29 5.78 33.22 -28.93
N LEU A 30 4.64 32.52 -29.11
CA LEU A 30 4.05 31.70 -28.06
C LEU A 30 4.94 30.51 -27.71
N PHE A 31 5.52 29.86 -28.72
CA PHE A 31 6.45 28.75 -28.53
C PHE A 31 7.71 29.21 -27.78
N ASP A 32 8.37 30.28 -28.23
CA ASP A 32 9.55 30.85 -27.59
C ASP A 32 9.27 31.24 -26.14
N ALA A 33 8.09 31.83 -25.87
CA ALA A 33 7.69 32.18 -24.52
C ALA A 33 7.47 30.94 -23.65
N ALA A 34 6.83 29.90 -24.17
CA ALA A 34 6.64 28.64 -23.45
C ALA A 34 7.98 27.94 -23.16
N MET A 35 8.90 27.92 -24.14
CA MET A 35 10.26 27.40 -23.94
C MET A 35 11.03 28.21 -22.91
N LYS A 36 10.90 29.55 -22.92
CA LYS A 36 11.53 30.42 -21.93
C LYS A 36 10.99 30.18 -20.52
N MET A 37 9.70 29.86 -20.38
CA MET A 37 9.09 29.51 -19.10
C MET A 37 9.67 28.21 -18.49
N GLN A 38 10.15 27.25 -19.30
CA GLN A 38 10.79 26.02 -18.79
C GLN A 38 12.10 26.30 -18.03
N ASN A 39 12.78 27.40 -18.35
CA ASN A 39 14.04 27.81 -17.73
C ASN A 39 13.84 28.65 -16.46
N VAL A 40 12.60 28.87 -16.03
CA VAL A 40 12.32 29.67 -14.83
C VAL A 40 12.70 28.90 -13.58
N THR A 41 13.51 29.50 -12.71
CA THR A 41 13.97 28.91 -11.43
C THR A 41 13.12 29.35 -10.25
N SER A 42 12.36 30.44 -10.38
CA SER A 42 11.40 30.88 -9.37
C SER A 42 10.23 31.64 -9.98
N LEU A 43 9.04 31.47 -9.43
CA LEU A 43 7.84 32.21 -9.84
C LEU A 43 6.74 32.17 -8.77
N GLN A 44 5.78 33.08 -8.91
CA GLN A 44 4.47 32.98 -8.27
C GLN A 44 3.36 33.00 -9.34
N GLN A 45 2.38 32.10 -9.20
CA GLN A 45 1.23 31.96 -10.08
C GLN A 45 -0.07 32.05 -9.29
N GLN A 46 -0.95 32.95 -9.71
CA GLN A 46 -2.28 33.10 -9.14
C GLN A 46 -3.31 32.76 -10.21
N THR A 47 -4.01 31.63 -10.04
CA THR A 47 -5.01 31.15 -10.97
C THR A 47 -6.39 31.16 -10.33
N THR A 48 -7.35 31.82 -10.96
CA THR A 48 -8.76 31.71 -10.63
C THR A 48 -9.45 30.89 -11.71
N MET A 49 -10.30 29.94 -11.32
CA MET A 49 -11.16 29.16 -12.20
C MET A 49 -12.61 29.24 -11.73
N THR A 50 -13.53 29.35 -12.69
CA THR A 50 -14.97 29.29 -12.46
C THR A 50 -15.60 28.33 -13.46
N PHE A 51 -16.67 27.67 -13.04
CA PHE A 51 -17.33 26.64 -13.82
C PHE A 51 -18.78 27.05 -14.10
N ASN A 52 -19.30 26.64 -15.24
CA ASN A 52 -20.72 26.70 -15.55
C ASN A 52 -21.14 25.37 -16.19
N LEU A 53 -21.76 24.52 -15.39
CA LEU A 53 -22.36 23.25 -15.77
C LEU A 53 -23.85 23.46 -16.05
N SER A 54 -24.32 22.83 -17.12
CA SER A 54 -25.74 22.65 -17.41
C SER A 54 -25.97 21.30 -18.08
N GLY A 55 -27.20 20.79 -18.02
CA GLY A 55 -27.57 19.61 -18.79
C GLY A 55 -29.07 19.52 -19.04
N SER A 56 -29.44 18.81 -20.10
CA SER A 56 -30.82 18.63 -20.54
C SER A 56 -31.05 17.22 -21.09
N ASP A 57 -32.32 16.88 -21.32
CA ASP A 57 -32.73 15.65 -22.00
C ASP A 57 -32.33 14.36 -21.29
N PHE A 58 -32.11 14.41 -19.97
CA PHE A 58 -31.93 13.23 -19.14
C PHE A 58 -33.26 12.75 -18.58
N ASP A 59 -33.30 11.47 -18.18
CA ASP A 59 -34.40 10.97 -17.35
C ASP A 59 -34.57 11.82 -16.08
N PRO A 60 -35.81 11.99 -15.56
CA PRO A 60 -36.08 12.95 -14.49
C PRO A 60 -35.20 12.79 -13.24
N SER A 61 -34.87 11.56 -12.85
CA SER A 61 -34.01 11.26 -11.70
C SER A 61 -32.57 11.74 -11.92
N VAL A 62 -32.01 11.51 -13.11
CA VAL A 62 -30.67 11.92 -13.49
C VAL A 62 -30.61 13.43 -13.69
N GLN A 63 -31.65 14.02 -14.31
CA GLN A 63 -31.75 15.47 -14.50
C GLN A 63 -31.72 16.22 -13.16
N GLN A 64 -32.38 15.69 -12.12
CA GLN A 64 -32.32 16.28 -10.77
C GLN A 64 -30.90 16.24 -10.18
N GLN A 65 -30.16 15.13 -10.36
CA GLN A 65 -28.78 15.02 -9.89
C GLN A 65 -27.87 16.02 -10.61
N ILE A 66 -28.03 16.17 -11.93
CA ILE A 66 -27.28 17.15 -12.72
C ILE A 66 -27.59 18.58 -12.28
N ASN A 67 -28.86 18.91 -12.06
CA ASN A 67 -29.25 20.23 -11.56
C ASN A 67 -28.62 20.54 -10.19
N THR A 68 -28.53 19.52 -9.33
CA THR A 68 -27.88 19.64 -8.01
C THR A 68 -26.37 19.86 -8.16
N ALA A 69 -25.69 19.08 -9.01
CA ALA A 69 -24.28 19.25 -9.31
C ALA A 69 -23.98 20.62 -9.95
N ALA A 70 -24.84 21.07 -10.87
CA ALA A 70 -24.74 22.38 -11.50
C ALA A 70 -24.90 23.51 -10.49
N ALA A 71 -25.87 23.42 -9.57
CA ALA A 71 -26.02 24.41 -8.51
C ALA A 71 -24.76 24.53 -7.65
N PHE A 72 -24.07 23.42 -7.37
CA PHE A 72 -22.80 23.44 -6.66
C PHE A 72 -21.67 24.04 -7.52
N MET A 73 -21.42 23.50 -8.71
CA MET A 73 -20.30 23.91 -9.58
C MET A 73 -20.41 25.36 -10.06
N ASN A 74 -21.61 25.83 -10.37
CA ASN A 74 -21.83 27.18 -10.91
C ASN A 74 -21.57 28.28 -9.87
N ASN A 75 -21.63 27.90 -8.59
CA ASN A 75 -21.30 28.76 -7.47
C ASN A 75 -19.88 28.51 -6.94
N ALA A 76 -19.17 27.53 -7.49
CA ALA A 76 -17.82 27.19 -7.07
C ALA A 76 -16.81 28.10 -7.76
N LYS A 77 -15.89 28.64 -6.96
CA LYS A 77 -14.69 29.34 -7.44
C LYS A 77 -13.47 28.62 -6.90
N LEU A 78 -12.57 28.23 -7.79
CA LEU A 78 -11.29 27.64 -7.41
C LEU A 78 -10.19 28.69 -7.59
N ASP A 79 -9.48 28.99 -6.52
CA ASP A 79 -8.32 29.88 -6.53
C ASP A 79 -7.07 29.07 -6.17
N PHE A 80 -6.00 29.21 -6.93
CA PHE A 80 -4.71 28.60 -6.68
C PHE A 80 -3.67 29.70 -6.58
N ASP A 81 -3.00 29.81 -5.44
CA ASP A 81 -1.81 30.65 -5.28
C ASP A 81 -0.59 29.75 -5.09
N VAL A 82 0.25 29.64 -6.13
CA VAL A 82 1.39 28.73 -6.19
C VAL A 82 2.67 29.53 -6.22
N LYS A 83 3.55 29.25 -5.28
CA LYS A 83 4.96 29.68 -5.29
C LYS A 83 5.83 28.48 -5.59
N ALA A 84 6.82 28.65 -6.46
CA ALA A 84 7.76 27.59 -6.78
C ALA A 84 9.19 28.15 -6.86
N ILE A 85 10.14 27.37 -6.36
CA ILE A 85 11.58 27.62 -6.43
C ILE A 85 12.23 26.29 -6.82
N THR A 86 13.18 26.32 -7.74
CA THR A 86 13.92 25.14 -8.19
C THR A 86 15.30 25.54 -8.70
N ASN A 87 16.26 24.61 -8.65
CA ASN A 87 17.56 24.79 -9.29
C ASN A 87 17.46 24.70 -10.82
N GLU A 88 18.58 24.96 -11.50
CA GLU A 88 18.63 24.91 -12.97
C GLU A 88 18.36 23.50 -13.50
N GLU A 89 18.86 22.48 -12.80
CA GLU A 89 18.70 21.06 -13.15
C GLU A 89 17.35 20.44 -12.76
N LYS A 90 16.47 21.20 -12.09
CA LYS A 90 15.16 20.75 -11.60
C LYS A 90 15.19 19.54 -10.66
N THR A 91 16.35 19.28 -10.05
CA THR A 91 16.57 18.17 -9.09
C THR A 91 16.29 18.57 -7.65
N VAL A 92 16.26 19.87 -7.34
CA VAL A 92 15.87 20.42 -6.05
C VAL A 92 14.73 21.41 -6.28
N ALA A 93 13.62 21.22 -5.57
CA ALA A 93 12.45 22.07 -5.71
C ALA A 93 11.70 22.24 -4.39
N LYS A 94 11.24 23.46 -4.14
CA LYS A 94 10.29 23.79 -3.09
C LYS A 94 9.08 24.45 -3.71
N SER A 95 7.88 24.03 -3.32
CA SER A 95 6.66 24.70 -3.71
C SER A 95 5.70 24.87 -2.53
N GLN A 96 4.91 25.93 -2.60
CA GLN A 96 3.79 26.17 -1.71
C GLN A 96 2.58 26.49 -2.57
N ALA A 97 1.54 25.69 -2.47
CA ALA A 97 0.26 25.93 -3.11
C ALA A 97 -0.80 26.23 -2.06
N THR A 98 -1.56 27.29 -2.25
CA THR A 98 -2.77 27.57 -1.47
C THR A 98 -3.97 27.31 -2.35
N ILE A 99 -4.71 26.25 -2.06
CA ILE A 99 -5.91 25.85 -2.80
C ILE A 99 -7.12 26.45 -2.08
N GLY A 100 -7.75 27.44 -2.68
CA GLY A 100 -9.00 28.05 -2.24
C GLY A 100 -10.19 27.47 -2.98
N LEU A 101 -11.17 26.96 -2.24
CA LEU A 101 -12.50 26.62 -2.76
C LEU A 101 -13.52 27.57 -2.14
N GLY A 102 -14.01 28.51 -2.95
CA GLY A 102 -15.14 29.36 -2.60
C GLY A 102 -16.46 28.72 -3.00
N LEU A 103 -17.39 28.66 -2.06
CA LEU A 103 -18.78 28.22 -2.21
C LEU A 103 -19.70 29.32 -1.65
N GLN A 104 -21.01 29.28 -1.92
CA GLN A 104 -21.95 30.26 -1.35
C GLN A 104 -21.87 30.29 0.17
N GLY A 105 -21.31 31.37 0.73
CA GLY A 105 -21.18 31.60 2.17
C GLY A 105 -20.03 30.85 2.87
N MET A 106 -19.17 30.11 2.14
CA MET A 106 -18.07 29.35 2.72
C MET A 106 -16.81 29.43 1.85
N ASN A 107 -15.66 29.69 2.46
CA ASN A 107 -14.36 29.60 1.79
C ASN A 107 -13.50 28.56 2.51
N ILE A 108 -13.12 27.51 1.81
CA ILE A 108 -12.19 26.49 2.29
C ILE A 108 -10.82 26.81 1.71
N THR A 109 -9.78 26.79 2.53
CA THR A 109 -8.40 27.02 2.09
C THR A 109 -7.52 25.88 2.57
N VAL A 110 -6.81 25.25 1.65
CA VAL A 110 -5.92 24.11 1.91
C VAL A 110 -4.51 24.50 1.44
N PRO A 111 -3.64 24.91 2.38
CA PRO A 111 -2.21 25.03 2.13
C PRO A 111 -1.57 23.66 1.91
N VAL A 112 -0.73 23.56 0.88
CA VAL A 112 0.06 22.39 0.52
C VAL A 112 1.49 22.84 0.29
N TRP A 113 2.45 22.06 0.80
CA TRP A 113 3.88 22.27 0.57
C TRP A 113 4.50 21.03 -0.04
N ILE A 114 5.43 21.24 -0.96
CA ILE A 114 6.24 20.16 -1.53
C ILE A 114 7.71 20.51 -1.28
N ASP A 115 8.44 19.58 -0.70
CA ASP A 115 9.90 19.66 -0.51
C ASP A 115 10.56 18.48 -1.23
N SER A 116 11.29 18.79 -2.29
CA SER A 116 11.95 17.80 -3.14
C SER A 116 13.45 18.09 -3.23
N ASP A 117 14.27 17.08 -2.92
CA ASP A 117 15.71 17.08 -3.13
C ASP A 117 16.14 15.70 -3.61
N LEU A 118 16.48 15.61 -4.90
CA LEU A 118 16.90 14.38 -5.56
C LEU A 118 18.43 14.23 -5.63
N THR A 119 19.20 15.15 -5.03
CA THR A 119 20.66 15.25 -5.23
C THR A 119 21.49 14.51 -4.17
N GLY A 120 20.90 14.16 -3.03
CA GLY A 120 21.55 13.49 -1.91
C GLY A 120 21.52 11.95 -1.98
N ALA A 121 22.32 11.29 -1.13
CA ALA A 121 22.31 9.83 -0.97
C ALA A 121 20.97 9.28 -0.42
N GLN A 122 20.17 10.14 0.18
CA GLN A 122 18.82 9.89 0.65
C GLN A 122 17.92 10.98 0.04
N PRO A 123 17.42 10.78 -1.18
CA PRO A 123 16.59 11.78 -1.82
C PRO A 123 15.26 11.90 -1.07
N LYS A 124 14.73 13.12 -1.07
CA LYS A 124 13.57 13.53 -0.30
C LYS A 124 12.50 13.99 -1.25
N VAL A 125 11.28 13.48 -1.10
CA VAL A 125 10.07 14.03 -1.71
C VAL A 125 9.01 13.98 -0.63
N ILE A 126 8.65 15.13 -0.06
CA ILE A 126 7.63 15.18 0.98
C ILE A 126 6.55 16.17 0.54
N GLU A 127 5.30 15.73 0.58
CA GLU A 127 4.15 16.60 0.44
C GLU A 127 3.46 16.74 1.80
N ILE A 128 3.17 17.98 2.19
CA ILE A 128 2.54 18.31 3.48
C ILE A 128 1.23 19.03 3.19
N PHE A 129 0.13 18.47 3.67
CA PHE A 129 -1.21 19.05 3.55
C PHE A 129 -1.64 19.58 4.91
N LYS A 130 -2.01 20.86 4.99
CA LYS A 130 -2.70 21.38 6.18
C LYS A 130 -4.18 21.05 6.08
N LEU A 131 -4.67 20.27 7.03
CA LEU A 131 -6.04 19.77 7.00
C LEU A 131 -7.03 20.87 7.42
N PRO A 132 -8.08 21.14 6.63
CA PRO A 132 -9.15 22.03 7.08
C PRO A 132 -9.97 21.33 8.18
N GLN A 133 -10.53 22.11 9.11
CA GLN A 133 -11.29 21.59 10.26
C GLN A 133 -12.45 20.65 9.86
N ILE A 134 -13.07 20.90 8.70
CA ILE A 134 -14.14 20.05 8.18
C ILE A 134 -13.63 18.65 7.81
N ALA A 135 -12.39 18.55 7.30
CA ALA A 135 -11.77 17.27 6.95
C ALA A 135 -11.36 16.49 8.20
N THR A 136 -10.78 17.15 9.20
CA THR A 136 -10.34 16.49 10.44
C THR A 136 -11.51 15.84 11.20
N ALA A 137 -12.72 16.42 11.12
CA ALA A 137 -13.92 15.86 11.74
C ALA A 137 -14.39 14.53 11.13
N SER A 138 -13.98 14.21 9.90
CA SER A 138 -14.31 12.96 9.21
C SER A 138 -13.23 11.89 9.32
N LEU A 139 -12.09 12.20 9.94
CA LEU A 139 -10.99 11.25 10.12
C LEU A 139 -11.23 10.35 11.34
N PRO A 140 -10.65 9.13 11.35
CA PRO A 140 -10.57 8.30 12.55
C PRO A 140 -10.03 9.07 13.77
N PRO A 141 -10.48 8.75 15.01
CA PRO A 141 -10.16 9.53 16.20
C PRO A 141 -8.67 9.78 16.43
N GLN A 142 -7.81 8.81 16.08
CA GLN A 142 -6.36 8.93 16.22
C GLN A 142 -5.73 10.02 15.33
N PHE A 143 -6.41 10.43 14.26
CA PHE A 143 -5.95 11.45 13.31
C PHE A 143 -6.71 12.78 13.46
N ALA A 144 -7.87 12.80 14.13
CA ALA A 144 -8.76 13.95 14.20
C ALA A 144 -8.15 15.18 14.89
N THR A 145 -7.12 15.00 15.73
CA THR A 145 -6.41 16.08 16.44
C THR A 145 -5.17 16.59 15.69
N LYS A 146 -4.84 15.99 14.54
CA LYS A 146 -3.64 16.33 13.78
C LYS A 146 -3.92 17.47 12.81
N GLU A 147 -2.96 18.37 12.68
CA GLU A 147 -3.05 19.55 11.82
C GLU A 147 -2.59 19.26 10.39
N TYR A 148 -1.64 18.33 10.25
CA TYR A 148 -0.98 18.04 8.99
C TYR A 148 -1.11 16.56 8.61
N MET A 149 -1.31 16.32 7.33
CA MET A 149 -1.13 15.01 6.72
C MET A 149 0.13 15.06 5.86
N VAL A 150 1.00 14.07 6.01
CA VAL A 150 2.27 13.98 5.30
C VAL A 150 2.19 12.81 4.33
N LEU A 151 2.50 13.08 3.07
CA LEU A 151 2.72 12.05 2.07
C LEU A 151 4.22 11.97 1.81
N ASN A 152 4.80 10.82 2.13
CA ASN A 152 6.15 10.45 1.76
C ASN A 152 6.08 9.18 0.89
N PRO A 153 6.30 9.27 -0.43
CA PRO A 153 6.24 8.12 -1.32
C PRO A 153 7.27 7.04 -0.96
N TYR A 154 8.31 7.36 -0.19
CA TYR A 154 9.31 6.40 0.28
C TYR A 154 8.91 5.64 1.56
N ASN A 155 7.81 6.04 2.23
CA ASN A 155 7.27 5.37 3.42
C ASN A 155 6.14 4.38 3.10
N MET A 156 5.91 4.04 1.83
CA MET A 156 4.89 3.09 1.39
C MET A 156 5.23 1.65 1.81
N GLY A 157 4.99 1.30 3.08
CA GLY A 157 5.40 0.07 3.77
C GLY A 157 4.80 -1.28 3.30
N ALA A 158 4.52 -1.45 2.01
CA ALA A 158 4.25 -2.76 1.41
C ALA A 158 5.40 -3.14 0.46
N ALA A 159 5.52 -4.42 0.12
CA ALA A 159 6.47 -4.93 -0.88
C ALA A 159 6.23 -4.23 -2.24
N GLN A 160 6.86 -3.07 -2.40
CA GLN A 160 6.91 -2.32 -3.64
C GLN A 160 8.33 -2.42 -4.18
N PRO A 161 8.46 -2.52 -5.50
CA PRO A 161 9.74 -2.56 -6.16
C PRO A 161 10.57 -1.32 -5.78
N THR A 162 11.76 -1.53 -5.22
CA THR A 162 12.65 -0.47 -4.75
C THR A 162 12.99 0.48 -5.89
N MET A 163 12.29 1.59 -6.05
CA MET A 163 12.61 2.55 -7.11
C MET A 163 14.08 2.99 -6.98
N ASN A 164 14.88 2.86 -8.05
CA ASN A 164 16.28 3.25 -8.01
C ASN A 164 16.37 4.77 -8.09
N LEU A 165 16.59 5.41 -6.94
CA LEU A 165 16.49 6.86 -6.80
C LEU A 165 17.65 7.59 -7.48
N THR A 166 18.82 6.95 -7.63
CA THR A 166 19.93 7.48 -8.42
C THR A 166 19.56 7.52 -9.91
N GLN A 167 18.96 6.46 -10.43
CA GLN A 167 18.48 6.44 -11.81
C GLN A 167 17.36 7.46 -12.03
N LEU A 168 16.49 7.68 -11.05
CA LEU A 168 15.44 8.72 -11.12
C LEU A 168 16.06 10.11 -11.23
N ALA A 169 17.07 10.43 -10.42
CA ALA A 169 17.77 11.71 -10.48
C ALA A 169 18.49 11.93 -11.82
N GLU A 170 19.17 10.89 -12.34
CA GLU A 170 19.79 10.91 -13.67
C GLU A 170 18.77 11.09 -14.78
N PHE A 171 17.64 10.38 -14.71
CA PHE A 171 16.53 10.53 -15.65
C PHE A 171 15.99 11.96 -15.64
N THR A 172 15.68 12.54 -14.48
CA THR A 172 15.18 13.91 -14.38
C THR A 172 16.14 14.92 -15.02
N LYS A 173 17.45 14.79 -14.73
CA LYS A 173 18.49 15.67 -15.29
C LYS A 173 18.58 15.59 -16.82
N ASN A 174 18.56 14.37 -17.36
CA ASN A 174 18.74 14.15 -18.80
C ASN A 174 17.46 14.42 -19.60
N PHE A 175 16.30 14.08 -19.04
CA PHE A 175 15.01 14.19 -19.71
C PHE A 175 14.65 15.63 -20.07
N GLN A 176 14.94 16.60 -19.19
CA GLN A 176 14.65 18.01 -19.47
C GLN A 176 15.37 18.50 -20.73
N SER A 177 16.67 18.18 -20.87
CA SER A 177 17.45 18.58 -22.04
C SER A 177 16.94 17.90 -23.31
N GLN A 178 16.69 16.59 -23.25
CA GLN A 178 16.13 15.82 -24.37
C GLN A 178 14.76 16.33 -24.79
N GLN A 179 13.90 16.67 -23.83
CA GLN A 179 12.57 17.24 -24.10
C GLN A 179 12.68 18.60 -24.79
N VAL A 180 13.55 19.49 -24.32
CA VAL A 180 13.76 20.82 -24.92
C VAL A 180 14.29 20.71 -26.35
N GLU A 181 15.26 19.83 -26.59
CA GLU A 181 15.81 19.56 -27.93
C GLU A 181 14.73 19.01 -28.87
N PHE A 182 13.99 18.01 -28.42
CA PHE A 182 12.89 17.42 -29.17
C PHE A 182 11.82 18.45 -29.53
N LEU A 183 11.30 19.21 -28.56
CA LEU A 183 10.27 20.23 -28.80
C LEU A 183 10.75 21.30 -29.78
N THR A 184 11.99 21.75 -29.65
CA THR A 184 12.61 22.72 -30.56
C THR A 184 12.72 22.17 -31.98
N SER A 185 13.17 20.93 -32.13
CA SER A 185 13.27 20.24 -33.43
C SER A 185 11.89 20.04 -34.06
N TYR A 186 10.95 19.48 -33.30
CA TYR A 186 9.59 19.15 -33.75
C TYR A 186 8.79 20.39 -34.15
N SER A 187 8.97 21.51 -33.44
CA SER A 187 8.28 22.78 -33.74
C SER A 187 8.50 23.31 -35.15
N LYS A 188 9.63 22.98 -35.79
CA LYS A 188 9.98 23.45 -37.13
C LYS A 188 9.15 22.79 -38.24
N ARG A 189 8.54 21.64 -37.96
CA ARG A 189 7.82 20.81 -38.95
C ARG A 189 6.39 20.46 -38.54
N PHE A 190 5.98 20.84 -37.34
CA PHE A 190 4.61 20.73 -36.87
C PHE A 190 3.82 22.00 -37.17
N ASN A 191 2.91 21.94 -38.14
CA ASN A 191 2.09 23.07 -38.59
C ASN A 191 0.60 22.69 -38.75
N PRO A 192 -0.20 22.79 -37.68
CA PRO A 192 -1.61 22.43 -37.69
C PRO A 192 -2.53 23.54 -38.25
N ASP A 193 -1.97 24.61 -38.84
CA ASP A 193 -2.72 25.76 -39.39
C ASP A 193 -3.64 26.46 -38.35
N VAL A 194 -3.22 26.48 -37.08
CA VAL A 194 -3.96 27.16 -36.01
C VAL A 194 -3.67 28.65 -36.05
N ASN A 195 -4.69 29.47 -36.32
CA ASN A 195 -4.51 30.92 -36.38
C ASN A 195 -4.23 31.53 -34.99
N VAL A 196 -3.10 32.23 -34.86
CA VAL A 196 -2.73 32.99 -33.66
C VAL A 196 -2.76 34.48 -33.99
N VAL A 197 -3.66 35.21 -33.33
CA VAL A 197 -3.92 36.62 -33.60
C VAL A 197 -3.24 37.51 -32.56
N ALA A 198 -2.37 38.41 -33.00
CA ALA A 198 -1.82 39.47 -32.14
C ALA A 198 -2.86 40.60 -31.98
N LYS A 199 -3.19 40.96 -30.73
CA LYS A 199 -4.21 41.96 -30.38
C LYS A 199 -3.63 43.33 -29.97
N GLY A 200 -2.32 43.51 -30.08
CA GLY A 200 -1.62 44.73 -29.67
C GLY A 200 -1.00 44.65 -28.27
N SER A 201 -0.56 45.80 -27.74
CA SER A 201 0.03 45.88 -26.39
C SER A 201 -0.99 46.42 -25.38
N GLN A 202 -0.99 45.84 -24.18
CA GLN A 202 -1.83 46.28 -23.07
C GLN A 202 -1.04 46.26 -21.77
N TYR A 203 -1.49 47.05 -20.78
CA TYR A 203 -0.95 46.96 -19.44
C TYR A 203 -1.62 45.84 -18.65
N VAL A 204 -0.81 44.95 -18.09
CA VAL A 204 -1.23 43.88 -17.19
C VAL A 204 -0.83 44.24 -15.77
N GLN A 205 -1.79 44.22 -14.85
CA GLN A 205 -1.50 44.36 -13.43
C GLN A 205 -1.07 43.01 -12.87
N THR A 206 0.16 42.95 -12.36
CA THR A 206 0.73 41.79 -11.66
C THR A 206 1.14 42.21 -10.24
N LYS A 207 1.65 41.27 -9.43
CA LYS A 207 2.26 41.61 -8.14
C LYS A 207 3.52 42.46 -8.29
N ASP A 208 4.23 42.31 -9.41
CA ASP A 208 5.39 43.13 -9.79
C ASP A 208 5.01 44.57 -10.20
N GLY A 209 3.72 44.89 -10.19
CA GLY A 209 3.18 46.17 -10.65
C GLY A 209 2.62 46.09 -12.06
N ARG A 210 2.58 47.25 -12.72
CA ARG A 210 1.94 47.42 -14.03
C ARG A 210 2.96 47.14 -15.15
N ILE A 211 2.78 46.03 -15.87
CA ILE A 211 3.70 45.57 -16.92
C ILE A 211 3.07 45.79 -18.30
N SER A 212 3.83 46.31 -19.27
CA SER A 212 3.39 46.37 -20.67
C SER A 212 3.62 45.01 -21.35
N ALA A 213 2.57 44.38 -21.84
CA ALA A 213 2.62 43.06 -22.45
C ALA A 213 1.91 43.04 -23.82
N LYS A 214 2.44 42.24 -24.75
CA LYS A 214 1.78 41.96 -26.05
C LYS A 214 0.76 40.84 -25.87
N LEU A 215 -0.45 41.03 -26.39
CA LEU A 215 -1.54 40.07 -26.28
C LEU A 215 -1.64 39.20 -27.55
N TYR A 216 -1.74 37.89 -27.34
CA TYR A 216 -1.95 36.88 -28.36
C TYR A 216 -3.20 36.08 -28.03
N GLU A 217 -4.01 35.80 -29.06
CA GLU A 217 -5.26 35.06 -28.93
C GLU A 217 -5.25 33.82 -29.84
N VAL A 218 -5.72 32.71 -29.29
CA VAL A 218 -5.95 31.44 -29.99
C VAL A 218 -7.43 31.11 -29.83
N LYS A 219 -8.12 30.86 -30.95
CA LYS A 219 -9.52 30.40 -30.95
C LYS A 219 -9.66 29.12 -31.76
N LEU A 220 -10.35 28.14 -31.19
CA LEU A 220 -10.70 26.89 -31.85
C LEU A 220 -12.18 26.62 -31.64
N ASN A 221 -12.94 26.58 -32.74
CA ASN A 221 -14.28 26.01 -32.72
C ASN A 221 -14.23 24.47 -32.78
N ASP A 222 -15.39 23.82 -32.68
CA ASP A 222 -15.53 22.36 -32.69
C ASP A 222 -14.85 21.69 -33.90
N ALA A 223 -15.07 22.22 -35.11
CA ALA A 223 -14.49 21.68 -36.33
C ALA A 223 -12.96 21.85 -36.36
N GLN A 224 -12.46 23.03 -35.97
CA GLN A 224 -11.03 23.33 -35.90
C GLN A 224 -10.32 22.46 -34.86
N LEU A 225 -10.94 22.21 -33.70
CA LEU A 225 -10.38 21.29 -32.69
C LEU A 225 -10.25 19.87 -33.26
N LYS A 226 -11.28 19.37 -33.94
CA LYS A 226 -11.25 18.02 -34.54
C LYS A 226 -10.18 17.90 -35.63
N GLU A 227 -10.04 18.92 -36.49
CA GLU A 227 -8.97 18.94 -37.49
C GLU A 227 -7.58 19.08 -36.85
N PHE A 228 -7.45 19.86 -35.77
CA PHE A 228 -6.20 19.94 -34.99
C PHE A 228 -5.82 18.58 -34.40
N ILE A 229 -6.77 17.85 -33.77
CA ILE A 229 -6.55 16.50 -33.24
C ILE A 229 -6.15 15.54 -34.36
N ARG A 230 -6.89 15.56 -35.48
CA ARG A 230 -6.59 14.73 -36.66
C ARG A 230 -5.18 15.00 -37.16
N TYR A 231 -4.83 16.26 -37.40
CA TYR A 231 -3.50 16.65 -37.86
C TYR A 231 -2.43 16.19 -36.89
N THR A 232 -2.61 16.43 -35.59
CA THR A 232 -1.63 16.12 -34.55
C THR A 232 -1.30 14.63 -34.52
N VAL A 233 -2.32 13.77 -34.51
CA VAL A 233 -2.11 12.31 -34.49
C VAL A 233 -1.46 11.82 -35.79
N ASN A 234 -1.93 12.30 -36.95
CA ASN A 234 -1.36 11.91 -38.24
C ASN A 234 0.11 12.36 -38.38
N ASN A 235 0.42 13.61 -38.03
CA ASN A 235 1.76 14.15 -38.12
C ASN A 235 2.72 13.43 -37.15
N PHE A 236 2.34 13.32 -35.88
CA PHE A 236 3.20 12.71 -34.85
C PHE A 236 3.49 11.24 -35.14
N THR A 237 2.47 10.46 -35.53
CA THR A 237 2.62 9.01 -35.82
C THR A 237 3.55 8.76 -37.00
N GLN A 238 3.59 9.68 -37.97
CA GLN A 238 4.47 9.62 -39.15
C GLN A 238 5.86 10.20 -38.88
N ASP A 239 6.05 10.98 -37.82
CA ASP A 239 7.32 11.60 -37.49
C ASP A 239 8.27 10.64 -36.77
N LYS A 240 9.40 10.32 -37.41
CA LYS A 240 10.34 9.33 -36.89
C LYS A 240 10.99 9.76 -35.57
N GLU A 241 11.35 11.03 -35.44
CA GLU A 241 12.00 11.55 -34.23
C GLU A 241 11.01 11.59 -33.06
N ALA A 242 9.75 11.98 -33.32
CA ALA A 242 8.69 11.97 -32.31
C ALA A 242 8.39 10.56 -31.79
N MET A 243 8.32 9.57 -32.67
CA MET A 243 8.12 8.18 -32.29
C MET A 243 9.31 7.63 -31.49
N LEU A 244 10.54 7.97 -31.87
CA LEU A 244 11.75 7.59 -31.11
C LEU A 244 11.76 8.24 -29.73
N PHE A 245 11.42 9.52 -29.62
CA PHE A 245 11.33 10.22 -28.33
C PHE A 245 10.37 9.52 -27.37
N VAL A 246 9.18 9.09 -27.85
CA VAL A 246 8.22 8.33 -27.03
C VAL A 246 8.79 6.97 -26.61
N LYS A 247 9.46 6.26 -27.52
CA LYS A 247 10.11 4.98 -27.22
C LYS A 247 11.15 5.15 -26.11
N ASP A 248 12.02 6.15 -26.23
CA ASP A 248 13.11 6.41 -25.29
C ASP A 248 12.59 6.87 -23.92
N PHE A 249 11.59 7.77 -23.91
CA PHE A 249 10.92 8.20 -22.68
C PHE A 249 10.26 7.03 -21.96
N MET A 250 9.46 6.23 -22.67
CA MET A 250 8.75 5.12 -22.06
C MET A 250 9.69 4.00 -21.63
N GLY A 251 10.72 3.70 -22.42
CA GLY A 251 11.78 2.78 -22.03
C GLY A 251 12.50 3.22 -20.75
N SER A 252 12.77 4.53 -20.62
CA SER A 252 13.38 5.09 -19.41
C SER A 252 12.46 5.00 -18.20
N VAL A 253 11.19 5.37 -18.34
CA VAL A 253 10.18 5.27 -17.25
C VAL A 253 9.97 3.82 -16.82
N LEU A 254 9.88 2.88 -17.76
CA LEU A 254 9.77 1.45 -17.46
C LEU A 254 11.03 0.91 -16.79
N GLY A 255 12.22 1.37 -17.19
CA GLY A 255 13.49 1.05 -16.54
C GLY A 255 13.58 1.53 -15.09
N LEU A 256 12.88 2.61 -14.73
CA LEU A 256 12.80 3.10 -13.35
C LEU A 256 11.84 2.28 -12.47
N SER A 257 10.86 1.61 -13.08
CA SER A 257 9.94 0.72 -12.37
C SER A 257 10.61 -0.64 -12.14
N GLN A 258 11.05 -0.94 -10.91
CA GLN A 258 11.66 -2.24 -10.57
C GLN A 258 10.64 -3.39 -10.50
N LEU A 259 9.67 -3.48 -11.42
CA LEU A 259 8.71 -4.58 -11.43
C LEU A 259 9.45 -5.94 -11.38
N PRO A 260 8.93 -6.96 -10.67
CA PRO A 260 9.58 -8.28 -10.54
C PRO A 260 9.96 -8.93 -11.88
N GLU A 261 9.39 -8.44 -12.99
CA GLU A 261 9.61 -8.85 -14.38
C GLU A 261 10.12 -7.68 -15.27
N GLY A 262 10.95 -6.78 -14.72
CA GLY A 262 11.35 -5.52 -15.38
C GLY A 262 11.97 -5.68 -16.78
N GLU A 263 12.83 -6.68 -17.00
CA GLU A 263 13.39 -6.95 -18.34
C GLU A 263 12.35 -7.48 -19.33
N GLU A 264 11.43 -8.32 -18.86
CA GLU A 264 10.33 -8.84 -19.67
C GLU A 264 9.34 -7.74 -20.04
N THR A 265 9.02 -6.85 -19.09
CA THR A 265 8.15 -5.69 -19.33
C THR A 265 8.74 -4.74 -20.38
N ILE A 266 10.06 -4.48 -20.33
CA ILE A 266 10.75 -3.66 -21.34
C ILE A 266 10.76 -4.36 -22.70
N ARG A 267 10.97 -5.69 -22.73
CA ARG A 267 10.92 -6.49 -23.96
C ARG A 267 9.53 -6.47 -24.57
N GLU A 268 8.49 -6.66 -23.78
CA GLU A 268 7.09 -6.59 -24.20
C GLU A 268 6.74 -5.19 -24.73
N PHE A 269 7.18 -4.13 -24.05
CA PHE A 269 7.02 -2.76 -24.53
C PHE A 269 7.68 -2.55 -25.89
N ASN A 270 8.95 -2.98 -26.04
CA ASN A 270 9.67 -2.84 -27.30
C ASN A 270 8.98 -3.61 -28.43
N GLN A 271 8.53 -4.83 -28.18
CA GLN A 271 7.79 -5.63 -29.14
C GLN A 271 6.46 -4.95 -29.51
N ALA A 272 5.69 -4.49 -28.53
CA ALA A 272 4.43 -3.79 -28.77
C ALA A 272 4.63 -2.49 -29.56
N PHE A 273 5.73 -1.77 -29.31
CA PHE A 273 6.11 -0.57 -30.06
C PHE A 273 6.47 -0.91 -31.51
N GLU A 274 7.26 -1.96 -31.75
CA GLU A 274 7.61 -2.42 -33.09
C GLU A 274 6.39 -2.92 -33.88
N GLU A 275 5.49 -3.66 -33.22
CA GLU A 275 4.22 -4.07 -33.80
C GLU A 275 3.33 -2.87 -34.14
N PHE A 276 3.30 -1.84 -33.29
CA PHE A 276 2.61 -0.59 -33.62
C PHE A 276 3.26 0.11 -34.82
N ASP A 277 4.59 0.21 -34.85
CA ASP A 277 5.36 0.86 -35.90
C ASP A 277 5.09 0.20 -37.28
N ALA A 278 5.07 -1.13 -37.31
CA ALA A 278 4.74 -1.91 -38.51
C ALA A 278 3.28 -1.73 -38.97
N ASN A 279 2.36 -1.49 -38.04
CA ASN A 279 0.92 -1.38 -38.32
C ASN A 279 0.40 0.07 -38.33
N LYS A 280 1.28 1.09 -38.38
CA LYS A 280 0.90 2.51 -38.45
C LYS A 280 -0.12 2.83 -39.54
N PRO A 281 -0.01 2.32 -40.79
CA PRO A 281 -0.99 2.65 -41.83
C PRO A 281 -2.40 2.18 -41.49
N GLU A 282 -2.53 0.98 -40.90
CA GLU A 282 -3.82 0.44 -40.47
C GLU A 282 -4.38 1.24 -39.30
N PHE A 283 -3.55 1.57 -38.30
CA PHE A 283 -3.93 2.42 -37.17
C PHE A 283 -4.43 3.78 -37.65
N LEU A 284 -3.70 4.47 -38.53
CA LEU A 284 -4.09 5.77 -39.06
C LEU A 284 -5.38 5.69 -39.89
N THR A 285 -5.58 4.60 -40.63
CA THR A 285 -6.83 4.36 -41.37
C THR A 285 -8.02 4.25 -40.41
N GLN A 286 -7.89 3.44 -39.35
CA GLN A 286 -8.93 3.27 -38.33
C GLN A 286 -9.18 4.58 -37.56
N PHE A 287 -8.12 5.26 -37.12
CA PHE A 287 -8.22 6.55 -36.43
C PHE A 287 -8.90 7.61 -37.30
N ASN A 288 -8.53 7.73 -38.58
CA ASN A 288 -9.14 8.71 -39.47
C ASN A 288 -10.63 8.39 -39.73
N LYS A 289 -11.01 7.11 -39.79
CA LYS A 289 -12.43 6.69 -39.83
C LYS A 289 -13.19 7.12 -38.58
N VAL A 290 -12.60 6.95 -37.39
CA VAL A 290 -13.19 7.45 -36.13
C VAL A 290 -13.36 8.97 -36.18
N MET A 291 -12.35 9.69 -36.67
CA MET A 291 -12.42 11.15 -36.78
C MET A 291 -13.44 11.62 -37.82
N ASP A 292 -13.74 10.84 -38.85
CA ASP A 292 -14.80 11.15 -39.84
C ASP A 292 -16.19 11.01 -39.22
N GLU A 293 -16.39 9.99 -38.38
CA GLU A 293 -17.63 9.82 -37.63
C GLU A 293 -17.77 10.86 -36.51
N LEU A 294 -16.68 11.20 -35.81
CA LEU A 294 -16.64 12.22 -34.77
C LEU A 294 -17.02 13.62 -35.29
N LYS A 295 -16.85 13.90 -36.58
CA LYS A 295 -17.32 15.18 -37.19
C LYS A 295 -18.81 15.42 -36.95
N LYS A 296 -19.61 14.35 -36.83
CA LYS A 296 -21.06 14.42 -36.63
C LYS A 296 -21.47 14.68 -35.17
N VAL A 297 -20.55 14.50 -34.21
CA VAL A 297 -20.84 14.60 -32.78
C VAL A 297 -20.18 15.86 -32.20
N PRO A 298 -20.94 16.86 -31.71
CA PRO A 298 -20.35 18.06 -31.13
C PRO A 298 -19.63 17.73 -29.81
N ILE A 299 -18.39 18.19 -29.67
CA ILE A 299 -17.57 18.04 -28.45
C ILE A 299 -17.27 19.39 -27.79
N LEU A 300 -17.47 20.50 -28.51
CA LEU A 300 -17.45 21.86 -27.98
C LEU A 300 -18.81 22.56 -28.15
N GLY A 301 -19.07 23.53 -27.27
CA GLY A 301 -20.15 24.49 -27.41
C GLY A 301 -19.81 25.63 -28.38
N ASP A 302 -20.73 26.58 -28.53
CA ASP A 302 -20.65 27.66 -29.52
C ASP A 302 -19.44 28.58 -29.32
N GLN A 303 -18.99 28.77 -28.07
CA GLN A 303 -17.80 29.59 -27.80
C GLN A 303 -16.49 28.85 -28.10
N GLY A 304 -16.52 27.52 -28.17
CA GLY A 304 -15.35 26.69 -28.39
C GLY A 304 -14.27 26.85 -27.31
N ILE A 305 -13.02 26.91 -27.76
CA ILE A 305 -11.85 27.17 -26.92
C ILE A 305 -11.31 28.55 -27.29
N GLU A 306 -11.22 29.46 -26.31
CA GLU A 306 -10.58 30.76 -26.46
C GLU A 306 -9.46 30.89 -25.44
N LEU A 307 -8.22 31.07 -25.89
CA LEU A 307 -7.05 31.24 -25.04
C LEU A 307 -6.38 32.57 -25.35
N GLN A 308 -6.00 33.28 -24.30
CA GLN A 308 -5.29 34.55 -24.37
C GLN A 308 -4.01 34.49 -23.56
N TYR A 309 -2.94 34.99 -24.16
CA TYR A 309 -1.60 35.04 -23.58
C TYR A 309 -1.08 36.47 -23.62
N ALA A 310 -0.67 37.01 -22.48
CA ALA A 310 0.06 38.27 -22.42
C ALA A 310 1.54 37.98 -22.19
N ILE A 311 2.38 38.45 -23.11
CA ILE A 311 3.82 38.20 -23.11
C ILE A 311 4.56 39.50 -22.86
N ALA A 312 5.41 39.52 -21.83
CA ALA A 312 6.31 40.62 -21.50
C ALA A 312 7.73 40.07 -21.32
N ASP A 313 8.71 40.72 -21.94
CA ASP A 313 10.12 40.28 -21.92
C ASP A 313 10.31 38.79 -22.29
N GLY A 314 9.48 38.27 -23.19
CA GLY A 314 9.48 36.87 -23.63
C GLY A 314 8.90 35.87 -22.62
N TYR A 315 8.32 36.32 -21.50
CA TYR A 315 7.65 35.47 -20.52
C TYR A 315 6.13 35.61 -20.59
N VAL A 316 5.42 34.52 -20.29
CA VAL A 316 3.97 34.52 -20.18
C VAL A 316 3.56 35.06 -18.80
N VAL A 317 3.23 36.35 -18.75
CA VAL A 317 2.86 37.04 -17.49
C VAL A 317 1.37 36.96 -17.17
N LYS A 318 0.54 36.61 -18.16
CA LYS A 318 -0.88 36.32 -17.97
C LYS A 318 -1.35 35.26 -18.97
N LYS A 319 -2.17 34.32 -18.50
CA LYS A 319 -2.94 33.39 -19.33
C LYS A 319 -4.40 33.44 -18.91
N SER A 320 -5.33 33.58 -19.84
CA SER A 320 -6.75 33.49 -19.53
C SER A 320 -7.49 32.80 -20.65
N GLY A 321 -8.63 32.19 -20.36
CA GLY A 321 -9.39 31.54 -21.41
C GLY A 321 -10.72 30.98 -20.98
N ILE A 322 -11.46 30.55 -22.00
CA ILE A 322 -12.73 29.85 -21.91
C ILE A 322 -12.57 28.52 -22.62
N ILE A 323 -13.01 27.44 -22.00
CA ILE A 323 -13.14 26.11 -22.59
C ILE A 323 -14.62 25.74 -22.46
N ASP A 324 -15.34 25.73 -23.58
CA ASP A 324 -16.78 25.42 -23.65
C ASP A 324 -16.98 24.00 -24.15
N LEU A 325 -17.07 23.04 -23.23
CA LEU A 325 -17.20 21.61 -23.53
C LEU A 325 -18.66 21.21 -23.69
N LYS A 326 -18.92 20.26 -24.60
CA LYS A 326 -20.22 19.66 -24.81
C LYS A 326 -20.11 18.13 -24.86
N VAL A 327 -21.03 17.45 -24.20
CA VAL A 327 -21.17 15.99 -24.22
C VAL A 327 -22.58 15.66 -24.69
N ASP A 328 -22.68 15.14 -25.90
CA ASP A 328 -23.92 14.59 -26.47
C ASP A 328 -23.88 13.07 -26.34
N LEU A 329 -24.61 12.52 -25.36
CA LEU A 329 -24.56 11.08 -25.08
C LEU A 329 -25.17 10.24 -26.20
N ALA A 330 -26.21 10.73 -26.87
CA ALA A 330 -26.82 10.04 -28.01
C ALA A 330 -25.84 9.99 -29.19
N GLY A 331 -25.19 11.12 -29.50
CA GLY A 331 -24.17 11.21 -30.53
C GLY A 331 -22.96 10.32 -30.24
N ILE A 332 -22.45 10.30 -29.00
CA ILE A 332 -21.35 9.43 -28.57
C ILE A 332 -21.74 7.95 -28.67
N ASN A 333 -22.95 7.59 -28.25
CA ASN A 333 -23.44 6.21 -28.36
C ASN A 333 -23.53 5.76 -29.83
N GLY A 334 -24.06 6.62 -30.71
CA GLY A 334 -24.10 6.38 -32.15
C GLY A 334 -22.71 6.19 -32.78
N LEU A 335 -21.73 7.01 -32.36
CA LEU A 335 -20.34 6.86 -32.76
C LEU A 335 -19.77 5.51 -32.32
N MET A 336 -19.99 5.11 -31.06
CA MET A 336 -19.51 3.83 -30.52
C MET A 336 -20.10 2.62 -31.28
N ASN A 337 -21.40 2.66 -31.59
CA ASN A 337 -22.08 1.60 -32.34
C ASN A 337 -21.54 1.47 -33.77
N THR A 338 -21.25 2.60 -34.42
CA THR A 338 -20.66 2.62 -35.77
C THR A 338 -19.26 1.98 -35.79
N LEU A 339 -18.54 2.02 -34.66
CA LEU A 339 -17.17 1.52 -34.54
C LEU A 339 -17.06 0.08 -34.03
N SER A 340 -18.06 -0.40 -33.27
CA SER A 340 -18.00 -1.70 -32.60
C SER A 340 -18.55 -2.88 -33.43
N SER A 341 -19.29 -2.60 -34.52
CA SER A 341 -20.01 -3.62 -35.31
C SER A 341 -20.91 -4.53 -34.46
N GLN A 342 -21.30 -4.10 -33.26
CA GLN A 342 -22.24 -4.80 -32.41
C GLN A 342 -23.61 -4.11 -32.47
N GLU A 343 -24.68 -4.88 -32.63
CA GLU A 343 -26.03 -4.42 -32.30
C GLU A 343 -26.07 -4.21 -30.78
N SER A 344 -26.12 -2.95 -30.33
CA SER A 344 -26.32 -2.63 -28.91
C SER A 344 -27.79 -2.67 -28.55
N SER A 345 -28.07 -3.03 -27.29
CA SER A 345 -29.38 -3.01 -26.61
C SER A 345 -30.32 -1.87 -27.02
N ASP A 346 -31.62 -2.18 -27.09
CA ASP A 346 -32.76 -1.28 -27.42
C ASP A 346 -32.95 -0.07 -26.48
N GLU A 347 -32.08 0.18 -25.50
CA GLU A 347 -32.21 1.30 -24.58
C GLU A 347 -31.74 2.61 -25.22
N GLU A 348 -32.68 3.56 -25.35
CA GLU A 348 -32.44 4.89 -25.89
C GLU A 348 -31.60 5.72 -24.92
N VAL A 349 -30.31 5.90 -25.21
CA VAL A 349 -29.40 6.75 -24.42
C VAL A 349 -29.72 8.21 -24.69
N LYS A 350 -30.18 8.94 -23.66
CA LYS A 350 -30.50 10.38 -23.73
C LYS A 350 -29.61 11.19 -22.79
N GLY A 351 -29.43 12.47 -23.13
CA GLY A 351 -28.79 13.45 -22.26
C GLY A 351 -27.73 14.29 -22.95
N ASN A 352 -27.75 15.58 -22.66
CA ASN A 352 -26.81 16.59 -23.14
C ASN A 352 -26.18 17.29 -21.95
N LEU A 353 -24.86 17.33 -21.86
CA LEU A 353 -24.13 18.07 -20.83
C LEU A 353 -23.30 19.19 -21.48
N SER A 354 -23.27 20.35 -20.85
CA SER A 354 -22.37 21.45 -21.21
C SER A 354 -21.60 21.91 -19.98
N LEU A 355 -20.29 22.04 -20.13
CA LEU A 355 -19.39 22.51 -19.08
C LEU A 355 -18.50 23.61 -19.65
N LYS A 356 -18.70 24.83 -19.17
CA LYS A 356 -17.85 25.96 -19.47
C LYS A 356 -16.88 26.21 -18.33
N ILE A 357 -15.60 26.22 -18.64
CA ILE A 357 -14.51 26.51 -17.71
C ILE A 357 -13.91 27.84 -18.10
N THR A 358 -13.95 28.82 -17.20
CA THR A 358 -13.23 30.08 -17.38
C THR A 358 -12.07 30.11 -16.41
N PHE A 359 -10.89 30.47 -16.88
CA PHE A 359 -9.71 30.57 -16.03
C PHE A 359 -8.91 31.84 -16.32
N ASN A 360 -8.22 32.32 -15.30
CA ASN A 360 -7.32 33.45 -15.39
C ASN A 360 -6.13 33.23 -14.45
N THR A 361 -4.93 33.14 -15.03
CA THR A 361 -3.65 32.97 -14.37
C THR A 361 -2.81 34.24 -14.55
N LEU A 362 -2.31 34.78 -13.45
CA LEU A 362 -1.27 35.80 -13.43
C LEU A 362 0.04 35.18 -12.96
N THR A 363 1.13 35.50 -13.64
CA THR A 363 2.49 35.09 -13.25
C THR A 363 3.28 36.31 -12.82
N SER A 364 3.91 36.25 -11.65
CA SER A 364 4.82 37.28 -11.13
C SER A 364 6.10 36.63 -10.59
N ASP A 365 7.05 37.47 -10.17
CA ASP A 365 8.25 37.06 -9.47
C ASP A 365 9.14 36.07 -10.25
N ILE A 366 9.04 36.14 -11.60
CA ILE A 366 9.78 35.27 -12.51
C ILE A 366 11.28 35.50 -12.34
N ASN A 367 12.02 34.47 -11.94
CA ASN A 367 13.45 34.49 -11.65
C ASN A 367 13.84 35.55 -10.58
N LYS A 368 12.91 35.87 -9.67
CA LYS A 368 13.15 36.73 -8.50
C LYS A 368 13.15 35.93 -7.20
N PRO A 369 13.72 36.44 -6.09
CA PRO A 369 13.62 35.78 -4.80
C PRO A 369 12.15 35.57 -4.39
N VAL A 370 11.77 34.32 -4.13
CA VAL A 370 10.47 33.93 -3.60
C VAL A 370 10.70 33.26 -2.25
N GLU A 371 9.87 33.57 -1.25
CA GLU A 371 9.95 32.94 0.07
C GLU A 371 8.90 31.85 0.22
N ILE A 372 9.36 30.65 0.58
CA ILE A 372 8.55 29.46 0.89
C ILE A 372 8.96 28.95 2.27
N GLN A 373 8.04 29.01 3.22
CA GLN A 373 8.22 28.48 4.58
C GLN A 373 7.47 27.16 4.69
N ILE A 374 8.21 26.06 4.83
CA ILE A 374 7.67 24.71 5.00
C ILE A 374 7.45 24.47 6.49
N PRO A 375 6.26 24.03 6.93
CA PRO A 375 5.99 23.79 8.35
C PRO A 375 6.81 22.62 8.89
N GLU A 376 7.22 22.72 10.15
CA GLU A 376 7.81 21.59 10.87
C GLU A 376 6.71 20.58 11.27
N VAL A 377 6.88 19.33 10.87
CA VAL A 377 5.94 18.23 11.13
C VAL A 377 6.62 17.17 11.99
N ASN A 378 5.85 16.61 12.94
CA ASN A 378 6.30 15.55 13.83
C ASN A 378 5.10 14.69 14.28
N GLY A 379 5.36 13.65 15.06
CA GLY A 379 4.31 12.71 15.51
C GLY A 379 3.20 13.35 16.36
N SER A 380 3.40 14.54 16.93
CA SER A 380 2.37 15.24 17.70
C SER A 380 1.34 15.97 16.82
N ASN A 381 1.79 16.64 15.76
CA ASN A 381 0.96 17.51 14.93
C ASN A 381 0.61 16.93 13.55
N SER A 382 1.22 15.80 13.16
CA SER A 382 1.03 15.20 11.85
C SER A 382 0.82 13.68 11.89
N PHE A 383 0.37 13.11 10.78
CA PHE A 383 0.33 11.67 10.53
C PHE A 383 0.70 11.36 9.07
N ASP A 384 1.13 10.13 8.81
CA ASP A 384 1.44 9.65 7.46
C ASP A 384 0.14 9.25 6.74
N TYR A 385 -0.01 9.66 5.47
CA TYR A 385 -1.15 9.30 4.63
C TYR A 385 -1.37 7.77 4.57
N MET A 386 -0.31 6.98 4.58
CA MET A 386 -0.42 5.52 4.54
C MET A 386 -1.01 4.94 5.82
N ASP A 387 -0.75 5.55 6.99
CA ASP A 387 -1.39 5.15 8.24
C ASP A 387 -2.90 5.38 8.19
N LEU A 388 -3.32 6.50 7.58
CA LEU A 388 -4.73 6.76 7.33
C LEU A 388 -5.33 5.72 6.38
N MET A 389 -4.69 5.43 5.25
CA MET A 389 -5.20 4.46 4.27
C MET A 389 -5.31 3.05 4.85
N THR A 390 -4.31 2.60 5.60
CA THR A 390 -4.33 1.29 6.25
C THR A 390 -5.37 1.19 7.37
N SER A 391 -5.76 2.32 7.97
CA SER A 391 -6.83 2.34 8.98
C SER A 391 -8.22 2.02 8.41
N PHE A 392 -8.44 2.20 7.10
CA PHE A 392 -9.69 1.86 6.42
C PHE A 392 -9.75 0.40 5.96
N ILE A 393 -8.62 -0.33 5.99
CA ILE A 393 -8.60 -1.75 5.67
C ILE A 393 -9.10 -2.50 6.92
N PRO A 394 -10.18 -3.29 6.84
CA PRO A 394 -10.62 -4.12 7.94
C PRO A 394 -9.48 -5.09 8.29
N LYS A 395 -8.82 -4.87 9.43
CA LYS A 395 -7.88 -5.87 9.95
C LYS A 395 -8.69 -7.10 10.32
N GLU A 396 -8.30 -8.26 9.79
CA GLU A 396 -8.97 -9.52 10.12
C GLU A 396 -8.75 -9.85 11.61
N THR A 397 -9.73 -9.48 12.43
CA THR A 397 -9.68 -9.53 13.89
C THR A 397 -9.85 -10.95 14.44
N ARG A 398 -10.16 -11.94 13.60
CA ARG A 398 -10.43 -13.31 14.04
C ARG A 398 -9.93 -14.33 13.01
N LEU A 399 -9.20 -15.33 13.49
CA LEU A 399 -8.83 -16.53 12.77
C LEU A 399 -9.61 -17.69 13.39
N ALA A 400 -10.68 -18.14 12.73
CA ALA A 400 -11.59 -19.12 13.31
C ALA A 400 -12.28 -19.99 12.26
N GLY A 401 -12.29 -21.30 12.52
CA GLY A 401 -13.08 -22.30 11.83
C GLY A 401 -14.31 -22.73 12.63
N GLN A 402 -14.95 -23.79 12.16
CA GLN A 402 -16.07 -24.44 12.88
C GLN A 402 -15.59 -25.22 14.11
N ASP A 403 -14.34 -25.69 14.08
CA ASP A 403 -13.66 -26.42 15.15
C ASP A 403 -12.16 -26.04 15.19
N GLY A 404 -11.40 -26.69 16.08
CA GLY A 404 -9.96 -26.46 16.21
C GLY A 404 -9.15 -26.84 14.97
N PHE A 405 -9.53 -27.91 14.26
CA PHE A 405 -8.83 -28.36 13.05
C PHE A 405 -8.94 -27.33 11.91
N LYS A 406 -10.15 -26.83 11.66
CA LYS A 406 -10.39 -25.79 10.67
C LYS A 406 -9.78 -24.45 11.09
N THR A 407 -9.79 -24.14 12.38
CA THR A 407 -9.09 -22.96 12.92
C THR A 407 -7.59 -23.05 12.65
N ALA A 408 -6.96 -24.20 12.89
CA ALA A 408 -5.56 -24.41 12.60
C ALA A 408 -5.24 -24.29 11.10
N ARG A 409 -6.10 -24.78 10.21
CA ARG A 409 -5.95 -24.55 8.77
C ARG A 409 -6.01 -23.06 8.41
N ILE A 410 -6.97 -22.32 8.96
CA ILE A 410 -7.10 -20.86 8.71
C ILE A 410 -5.87 -20.10 9.23
N ILE A 411 -5.35 -20.49 10.40
CA ILE A 411 -4.10 -19.94 10.93
C ILE A 411 -2.92 -20.30 10.02
N ALA A 412 -2.87 -21.51 9.49
CA ALA A 412 -1.83 -21.94 8.54
C ALA A 412 -1.90 -21.15 7.23
N GLU A 413 -3.09 -20.86 6.69
CA GLU A 413 -3.28 -19.99 5.52
C GLU A 413 -2.81 -18.55 5.80
N ALA A 414 -3.11 -18.03 7.00
CA ALA A 414 -2.60 -16.72 7.44
C ALA A 414 -1.08 -16.72 7.66
N TYR A 415 -0.51 -17.89 7.97
CA TYR A 415 0.94 -18.08 8.13
C TYR A 415 1.65 -18.14 6.77
N ASN A 416 1.15 -18.95 5.84
CA ASN A 416 1.62 -19.07 4.46
C ASN A 416 0.48 -19.55 3.57
N SER A 417 0.15 -18.79 2.53
CA SER A 417 -0.87 -19.15 1.53
C SER A 417 -0.27 -19.59 0.19
N GLY A 418 1.06 -19.71 0.12
CA GLY A 418 1.81 -20.25 -1.01
C GLY A 418 2.45 -21.59 -0.68
N GLU A 419 3.35 -22.05 -1.55
CA GLU A 419 4.05 -23.33 -1.36
C GLU A 419 4.94 -23.32 -0.10
N CYS A 420 4.84 -24.37 0.70
CA CYS A 420 5.55 -24.55 1.96
C CYS A 420 6.77 -25.46 1.77
N SER A 421 7.92 -25.05 2.28
CA SER A 421 9.11 -25.93 2.36
C SER A 421 8.99 -26.96 3.47
N SER A 422 8.23 -26.67 4.53
CA SER A 422 8.01 -27.57 5.65
C SER A 422 6.63 -27.34 6.28
N ILE A 423 6.03 -28.39 6.83
CA ILE A 423 4.75 -28.37 7.54
C ILE A 423 4.89 -29.22 8.81
N ILE A 424 4.33 -28.77 9.93
CA ILE A 424 4.35 -29.50 11.20
C ILE A 424 2.96 -30.03 11.53
N LEU A 425 2.86 -31.31 11.87
CA LEU A 425 1.63 -31.97 12.32
C LEU A 425 1.74 -32.32 13.79
N VAL A 426 0.74 -31.92 14.57
CA VAL A 426 0.60 -32.24 16.00
C VAL A 426 -0.79 -32.80 16.29
N SER A 427 -0.96 -33.53 17.39
CA SER A 427 -2.26 -34.08 17.77
C SER A 427 -3.24 -32.98 18.20
N GLY A 428 -4.44 -32.98 17.63
CA GLY A 428 -5.56 -32.14 18.06
C GLY A 428 -6.19 -32.59 19.38
N HIS A 429 -5.91 -33.82 19.83
CA HIS A 429 -6.53 -34.44 21.01
C HIS A 429 -5.58 -34.57 22.21
N ASN A 430 -4.27 -34.38 22.00
CA ASN A 430 -3.27 -34.45 23.07
C ASN A 430 -2.25 -33.29 23.01
N PHE A 431 -2.22 -32.46 24.06
CA PHE A 431 -1.34 -31.29 24.14
C PHE A 431 0.14 -31.63 24.34
N THR A 432 0.45 -32.81 24.87
CA THR A 432 1.77 -33.09 25.50
C THR A 432 2.94 -32.94 24.54
N ASP A 433 2.71 -33.30 23.28
CA ASP A 433 3.74 -33.30 22.24
C ASP A 433 3.69 -31.97 21.45
N ALA A 434 2.53 -31.32 21.43
CA ALA A 434 2.25 -30.13 20.65
C ALA A 434 2.93 -28.85 21.22
N LEU A 435 3.14 -28.78 22.55
CA LEU A 435 3.71 -27.61 23.21
C LEU A 435 5.14 -27.27 22.77
N SER A 436 5.92 -28.26 22.32
CA SER A 436 7.29 -28.05 21.83
C SER A 436 7.37 -27.65 20.35
N ALA A 437 6.26 -27.74 19.60
CA ALA A 437 6.26 -27.62 18.14
C ALA A 437 6.63 -26.22 17.63
N SER A 438 6.33 -25.17 18.39
CA SER A 438 6.57 -23.77 17.99
C SER A 438 8.07 -23.47 17.75
N LEU A 439 8.96 -24.19 18.44
CA LEU A 439 10.40 -24.10 18.24
C LEU A 439 10.80 -24.43 16.80
N LEU A 440 10.20 -25.48 16.23
CA LEU A 440 10.47 -25.93 14.86
C LEU A 440 9.74 -25.08 13.82
N SER A 441 8.59 -24.51 14.16
CA SER A 441 7.83 -23.65 13.26
C SER A 441 8.68 -22.49 12.76
N LYS A 442 9.34 -21.75 13.66
CA LYS A 442 10.23 -20.66 13.25
C LYS A 442 11.52 -21.15 12.60
N LYS A 443 12.06 -22.30 13.04
CA LYS A 443 13.31 -22.87 12.50
C LYS A 443 13.17 -23.29 11.03
N PHE A 444 12.05 -23.90 10.68
CA PHE A 444 11.78 -24.45 9.36
C PHE A 444 10.77 -23.63 8.56
N GLU A 445 10.41 -22.44 9.06
CA GLU A 445 9.37 -21.58 8.50
C GLU A 445 8.06 -22.35 8.21
N ALA A 446 7.68 -23.24 9.13
CA ALA A 446 6.60 -24.19 8.94
C ALA A 446 5.33 -23.80 9.73
N PRO A 447 4.14 -23.81 9.10
CA PRO A 447 2.89 -23.73 9.86
C PRO A 447 2.69 -25.00 10.71
N ILE A 448 1.90 -24.87 11.78
CA ILE A 448 1.46 -25.99 12.61
C ILE A 448 0.00 -26.31 12.27
N LEU A 449 -0.25 -27.55 11.85
CA LEU A 449 -1.59 -28.11 11.63
C LEU A 449 -1.89 -29.16 12.68
N LEU A 450 -3.18 -29.35 12.92
CA LEU A 450 -3.70 -30.34 13.85
C LEU A 450 -4.20 -31.55 13.09
N VAL A 451 -3.91 -32.74 13.61
CA VAL A 451 -4.42 -34.01 13.10
C VAL A 451 -5.15 -34.77 14.21
N GLY A 452 -6.24 -35.43 13.85
CA GLY A 452 -7.03 -36.26 14.74
C GLY A 452 -6.45 -37.67 14.90
N SER A 453 -7.26 -38.58 15.45
CA SER A 453 -6.86 -39.99 15.60
C SER A 453 -6.98 -40.77 14.28
N THR A 454 -7.79 -40.27 13.34
CA THR A 454 -8.04 -40.88 12.04
C THR A 454 -7.77 -39.91 10.89
N VAL A 455 -7.72 -40.45 9.67
CA VAL A 455 -7.53 -39.66 8.44
C VAL A 455 -8.71 -38.71 8.21
N GLU A 456 -9.93 -39.18 8.51
CA GLU A 456 -11.17 -38.41 8.32
C GLU A 456 -11.23 -37.18 9.23
N GLU A 457 -10.85 -37.34 10.51
CA GLU A 457 -10.74 -36.21 11.45
C GLU A 457 -9.66 -35.20 11.04
N SER A 458 -8.69 -35.62 10.22
CA SER A 458 -7.54 -34.82 9.81
C SER A 458 -7.71 -34.15 8.45
N SER A 459 -8.93 -34.16 7.89
CA SER A 459 -9.25 -33.65 6.55
C SER A 459 -8.77 -32.21 6.32
N GLU A 460 -8.98 -31.31 7.29
CA GLU A 460 -8.53 -29.91 7.18
C GLU A 460 -7.00 -29.78 7.05
N ALA A 461 -6.23 -30.67 7.69
CA ALA A 461 -4.77 -30.70 7.53
C ALA A 461 -4.37 -31.23 6.15
N PHE A 462 -5.00 -32.31 5.69
CA PHE A 462 -4.76 -32.87 4.35
C PHE A 462 -5.11 -31.88 3.24
N ASP A 463 -6.21 -31.14 3.37
CA ASP A 463 -6.61 -30.11 2.41
C ASP A 463 -5.54 -29.01 2.27
N TYR A 464 -4.98 -28.56 3.40
CA TYR A 464 -3.89 -27.58 3.38
C TYR A 464 -2.63 -28.15 2.73
N ILE A 465 -2.21 -29.34 3.14
CA ILE A 465 -1.01 -30.00 2.61
C ILE A 465 -1.14 -30.18 1.10
N ASN A 466 -2.26 -30.71 0.61
CA ASN A 466 -2.48 -30.94 -0.82
C ASN A 466 -2.44 -29.66 -1.66
N LYS A 467 -2.81 -28.51 -1.07
CA LYS A 467 -2.82 -27.22 -1.75
C LYS A 467 -1.46 -26.51 -1.71
N HIS A 468 -0.69 -26.69 -0.64
CA HIS A 468 0.48 -25.86 -0.32
C HIS A 468 1.78 -26.65 -0.22
N SER A 469 1.84 -27.89 -0.69
CA SER A 469 3.05 -28.70 -0.65
C SER A 469 3.29 -29.47 -1.95
N ASN A 470 4.53 -29.90 -2.13
CA ASN A 470 4.94 -30.80 -3.20
C ASN A 470 5.80 -31.95 -2.63
N SER A 471 6.34 -32.80 -3.50
CA SER A 471 7.13 -33.96 -3.09
C SER A 471 8.42 -33.62 -2.34
N ALA A 472 8.92 -32.38 -2.43
CA ALA A 472 10.08 -31.91 -1.68
C ALA A 472 9.73 -31.35 -0.30
N THR A 473 8.48 -30.93 -0.07
CA THR A 473 8.02 -30.38 1.21
C THR A 473 8.24 -31.38 2.34
N LYS A 474 8.91 -30.95 3.41
CA LYS A 474 9.14 -31.78 4.59
C LYS A 474 7.96 -31.75 5.53
N ILE A 475 7.40 -32.91 5.86
CA ILE A 475 6.33 -33.03 6.86
C ILE A 475 6.92 -33.55 8.17
N LEU A 476 6.89 -32.72 9.21
CA LEU A 476 7.34 -33.05 10.55
C LEU A 476 6.15 -33.49 11.41
N ILE A 477 6.09 -34.76 11.78
CA ILE A 477 5.06 -35.28 12.69
C ILE A 477 5.62 -35.28 14.11
N ILE A 478 5.01 -34.54 15.03
CA ILE A 478 5.45 -34.46 16.42
C ILE A 478 4.49 -35.28 17.28
N GLY A 479 5.00 -36.40 17.78
CA GLY A 479 4.27 -37.34 18.63
C GLY A 479 4.36 -38.78 18.13
N GLY A 480 4.23 -39.72 19.08
CA GLY A 480 4.28 -41.15 18.79
C GLY A 480 3.03 -41.66 18.04
N THR A 481 3.07 -42.90 17.58
CA THR A 481 1.96 -43.54 16.86
C THR A 481 0.69 -43.71 17.71
N ALA A 482 0.81 -43.65 19.04
CA ALA A 482 -0.33 -43.62 19.96
C ALA A 482 -1.09 -42.28 19.94
N ALA A 483 -0.42 -41.16 19.61
CA ALA A 483 -1.02 -39.84 19.54
C ALA A 483 -1.42 -39.45 18.11
N ILE A 484 -0.62 -39.87 17.12
CA ILE A 484 -0.86 -39.66 15.69
C ILE A 484 -0.62 -40.98 14.97
N GLY A 485 -1.70 -41.69 14.64
CA GLY A 485 -1.65 -43.03 14.06
C GLY A 485 -0.81 -43.14 12.78
N SER A 486 -0.27 -44.33 12.51
CA SER A 486 0.48 -44.62 11.27
C SER A 486 -0.39 -44.52 10.01
N SER A 487 -1.71 -44.53 10.15
CA SER A 487 -2.67 -44.26 9.07
C SER A 487 -2.48 -42.85 8.48
N ILE A 488 -2.13 -41.85 9.29
CA ILE A 488 -1.87 -40.48 8.82
C ILE A 488 -0.66 -40.45 7.88
N GLU A 489 0.44 -41.09 8.27
CA GLU A 489 1.64 -41.22 7.43
C GLU A 489 1.34 -41.98 6.13
N THR A 490 0.56 -43.06 6.24
CA THR A 490 0.19 -43.88 5.08
C THR A 490 -0.61 -43.05 4.07
N GLU A 491 -1.56 -42.24 4.54
CA GLU A 491 -2.35 -41.37 3.65
C GLU A 491 -1.52 -40.23 3.05
N LEU A 492 -0.58 -39.64 3.81
CA LEU A 492 0.37 -38.64 3.28
C LEU A 492 1.20 -39.21 2.13
N VAL A 493 1.78 -40.40 2.31
CA VAL A 493 2.58 -41.08 1.27
C VAL A 493 1.73 -41.36 0.03
N LYS A 494 0.49 -41.85 0.23
CA LYS A 494 -0.46 -42.10 -0.86
C LYS A 494 -0.84 -40.81 -1.61
N GLY A 495 -0.87 -39.67 -0.93
CA GLY A 495 -1.06 -38.34 -1.51
C GLY A 495 0.17 -37.76 -2.23
N GLY A 496 1.30 -38.47 -2.28
CA GLY A 496 2.53 -38.02 -2.95
C GLY A 496 3.54 -37.31 -2.02
N HIS A 497 3.28 -37.28 -0.72
CA HIS A 497 4.11 -36.59 0.27
C HIS A 497 5.06 -37.57 0.97
N GLY A 498 6.21 -37.84 0.34
CA GLY A 498 7.17 -38.85 0.82
C GLY A 498 8.22 -38.37 1.82
N ASN A 499 8.46 -37.06 1.94
CA ASN A 499 9.48 -36.48 2.82
C ASN A 499 8.95 -36.27 4.24
N ILE A 500 8.62 -37.37 4.92
CA ILE A 500 8.02 -37.37 6.27
C ILE A 500 9.09 -37.71 7.31
N GLU A 501 9.12 -36.96 8.40
CA GLU A 501 9.98 -37.22 9.55
C GLU A 501 9.15 -37.14 10.84
N ARG A 502 9.10 -38.25 11.59
CA ARG A 502 8.43 -38.30 12.89
C ARG A 502 9.42 -38.05 14.02
N LEU A 503 9.11 -37.07 14.86
CA LEU A 503 9.81 -36.77 16.11
C LEU A 503 8.96 -37.30 17.27
N SER A 504 9.43 -38.34 17.93
CA SER A 504 8.71 -38.98 19.03
C SER A 504 9.66 -39.66 20.01
N GLY A 505 9.16 -39.88 21.22
CA GLY A 505 9.85 -40.55 22.31
C GLY A 505 8.96 -41.55 23.05
N TYR A 506 9.50 -42.16 24.11
CA TYR A 506 8.71 -43.05 24.98
C TYR A 506 7.59 -42.29 25.70
N ASP A 507 7.85 -41.05 26.08
CA ASP A 507 6.93 -40.15 26.73
C ASP A 507 7.06 -38.72 26.17
N ARG A 508 6.30 -37.79 26.76
CA ARG A 508 6.30 -36.37 26.38
C ARG A 508 7.65 -35.68 26.58
N TYR A 509 8.43 -36.09 27.57
CA TYR A 509 9.75 -35.52 27.86
C TYR A 509 10.73 -35.93 26.77
N ASP A 510 10.70 -37.19 26.37
CA ASP A 510 11.50 -37.71 25.28
C ASP A 510 11.11 -37.11 23.92
N THR A 511 9.81 -36.97 23.64
CA THR A 511 9.32 -36.30 22.41
C THR A 511 9.77 -34.83 22.38
N GLY A 512 9.62 -34.11 23.50
CA GLY A 512 10.09 -32.72 23.61
C GLY A 512 11.60 -32.61 23.39
N MET A 513 12.39 -33.55 23.92
CA MET A 513 13.83 -33.59 23.66
C MET A 513 14.17 -33.92 22.19
N ALA A 514 13.40 -34.75 21.50
CA ALA A 514 13.57 -34.99 20.07
C ALA A 514 13.34 -33.70 19.26
N VAL A 515 12.35 -32.89 19.65
CA VAL A 515 12.08 -31.58 19.06
C VAL A 515 13.23 -30.60 19.32
N VAL A 516 13.72 -30.51 20.55
CA VAL A 516 14.86 -29.65 20.92
C VAL A 516 16.12 -30.03 20.14
N ASN A 517 16.43 -31.32 20.05
CA ASN A 517 17.58 -31.80 19.29
C ASN A 517 17.43 -31.49 17.80
N LYS A 518 16.21 -31.59 17.25
CA LYS A 518 15.93 -31.25 15.85
C LYS A 518 16.15 -29.77 15.54
N ALA A 519 15.81 -28.89 16.47
CA ALA A 519 16.03 -27.45 16.32
C ALA A 519 17.52 -27.10 16.19
N ASN A 520 18.39 -27.92 16.81
CA ASN A 520 19.85 -27.81 16.78
C ASN A 520 20.33 -26.38 17.07
N VAL A 521 19.95 -25.87 18.25
CA VAL A 521 20.31 -24.53 18.69
C VAL A 521 21.79 -24.46 19.08
N GLN A 522 22.37 -23.27 19.06
CA GLN A 522 23.75 -23.08 19.46
C GLN A 522 23.94 -23.27 20.97
N ALA A 523 25.08 -23.83 21.38
CA ALA A 523 25.48 -23.86 22.78
C ALA A 523 25.48 -22.44 23.40
N GLY A 524 25.03 -22.33 24.65
CA GLY A 524 24.87 -21.08 25.37
C GLY A 524 23.52 -20.39 25.18
N THR A 525 22.70 -20.81 24.21
CA THR A 525 21.36 -20.25 23.96
C THR A 525 20.50 -20.37 25.23
N PRO A 526 19.76 -19.32 25.63
CA PRO A 526 18.80 -19.40 26.72
C PRO A 526 17.78 -20.52 26.52
N VAL A 527 17.34 -21.13 27.62
CA VAL A 527 16.36 -22.21 27.60
C VAL A 527 15.14 -21.85 28.44
N VAL A 528 14.01 -22.45 28.10
CA VAL A 528 12.75 -22.31 28.82
C VAL A 528 12.40 -23.68 29.41
N VAL A 529 12.21 -23.77 30.71
CA VAL A 529 11.77 -24.97 31.43
C VAL A 529 10.30 -24.80 31.77
N VAL A 530 9.48 -25.76 31.34
CA VAL A 530 8.02 -25.75 31.47
C VAL A 530 7.51 -27.09 31.98
N SER A 531 6.34 -27.09 32.63
CA SER A 531 5.72 -28.33 33.09
C SER A 531 5.30 -29.17 31.89
N GLY A 532 5.70 -30.45 31.88
CA GLY A 532 5.14 -31.43 30.95
C GLY A 532 3.74 -31.88 31.35
N GLU A 533 3.30 -31.59 32.57
CA GLU A 533 2.07 -32.10 33.18
C GLU A 533 0.91 -31.10 33.11
N SER A 534 1.21 -29.81 32.89
CA SER A 534 0.25 -28.71 32.80
C SER A 534 0.61 -27.76 31.66
N PHE A 535 -0.33 -27.54 30.73
CA PHE A 535 -0.10 -26.77 29.51
C PHE A 535 -0.20 -25.22 29.61
N PRO A 536 -1.02 -24.59 30.47
CA PRO A 536 -1.33 -23.17 30.31
C PRO A 536 -0.12 -22.25 30.44
N ASP A 537 0.76 -22.54 31.41
CA ASP A 537 1.98 -21.76 31.62
C ASP A 537 2.97 -21.97 30.46
N ALA A 538 3.09 -23.21 29.96
CA ALA A 538 3.92 -23.52 28.80
C ALA A 538 3.45 -22.81 27.53
N LEU A 539 2.13 -22.76 27.32
CA LEU A 539 1.51 -22.11 26.17
C LEU A 539 1.77 -20.60 26.15
N SER A 540 1.81 -19.95 27.32
CA SER A 540 2.11 -18.51 27.41
C SER A 540 3.51 -18.15 26.89
N ALA A 541 4.45 -19.09 26.90
CA ALA A 541 5.81 -18.91 26.40
C ALA A 541 6.01 -19.42 24.95
N ALA A 542 5.02 -20.10 24.37
CA ALA A 542 5.20 -20.85 23.12
C ALA A 542 5.63 -19.99 21.93
N SER A 543 5.05 -18.79 21.77
CA SER A 543 5.43 -17.87 20.68
C SER A 543 6.87 -17.36 20.84
N PHE A 544 7.33 -17.14 22.07
CA PHE A 544 8.68 -16.63 22.36
C PHE A 544 9.75 -17.71 22.26
N VAL A 545 9.42 -18.96 22.61
CA VAL A 545 10.25 -20.15 22.33
C VAL A 545 10.58 -20.24 20.85
N GLY A 546 9.56 -20.11 19.99
CA GLY A 546 9.73 -20.09 18.54
C GLY A 546 10.52 -18.87 18.06
N ALA A 547 10.06 -17.67 18.41
CA ALA A 547 10.62 -16.40 17.92
C ALA A 547 12.10 -16.24 18.27
N ASN A 548 12.51 -16.62 19.49
CA ASN A 548 13.88 -16.47 19.97
C ASN A 548 14.73 -17.73 19.77
N GLN A 549 14.15 -18.82 19.24
CA GLN A 549 14.80 -20.12 19.13
C GLN A 549 15.34 -20.64 20.47
N TYR A 550 14.59 -20.42 21.56
CA TYR A 550 14.95 -20.89 22.89
C TYR A 550 14.38 -22.30 23.12
N PRO A 551 15.19 -23.33 23.39
CA PRO A 551 14.68 -24.67 23.65
C PRO A 551 13.68 -24.70 24.80
N ALA A 552 12.50 -25.27 24.56
CA ALA A 552 11.52 -25.59 25.59
C ALA A 552 11.76 -27.00 26.13
N LEU A 553 12.21 -27.09 27.38
CA LEU A 553 12.50 -28.32 28.10
C LEU A 553 11.34 -28.66 29.03
N LEU A 554 10.70 -29.80 28.79
CA LEU A 554 9.60 -30.29 29.62
C LEU A 554 10.15 -30.97 30.88
N THR A 555 9.51 -30.72 32.03
CA THR A 555 9.85 -31.36 33.32
C THR A 555 8.60 -31.91 34.01
N SER A 556 8.75 -32.96 34.82
CA SER A 556 7.74 -33.31 35.82
C SER A 556 7.78 -32.32 36.98
N TYR A 557 6.80 -32.41 37.88
CA TYR A 557 6.70 -31.54 39.06
C TYR A 557 8.02 -31.38 39.83
N SER A 558 8.78 -32.46 40.07
CA SER A 558 9.98 -32.43 40.93
C SER A 558 11.28 -32.90 40.30
N THR A 559 11.25 -33.41 39.07
CA THR A 559 12.40 -34.12 38.53
C THR A 559 12.64 -33.80 37.07
N LEU A 560 13.86 -33.34 36.76
CA LEU A 560 14.34 -33.27 35.38
C LEU A 560 14.61 -34.69 34.85
N SER A 561 14.20 -34.96 33.61
CA SER A 561 14.56 -36.22 32.94
C SER A 561 16.08 -36.33 32.75
N ALA A 562 16.60 -37.55 32.61
CA ALA A 562 18.04 -37.75 32.35
C ALA A 562 18.51 -36.97 31.11
N LYS A 563 17.75 -37.01 30.01
CA LYS A 563 18.05 -36.28 28.77
C LYS A 563 18.03 -34.77 28.96
N THR A 564 17.11 -34.24 29.77
CA THR A 564 17.07 -32.81 30.09
C THR A 564 18.32 -32.39 30.89
N LYS A 565 18.75 -33.21 31.85
CA LYS A 565 19.98 -32.96 32.61
C LYS A 565 21.21 -32.96 31.72
N GLU A 566 21.32 -33.96 30.84
CA GLU A 566 22.40 -34.06 29.83
C GLU A 566 22.41 -32.84 28.90
N PHE A 567 21.25 -32.43 28.39
CA PHE A 567 21.12 -31.27 27.53
C PHE A 567 21.57 -29.98 28.24
N LEU A 568 21.13 -29.74 29.48
CA LEU A 568 21.54 -28.55 30.23
C LEU A 568 23.05 -28.51 30.48
N ALA A 569 23.63 -29.64 30.90
CA ALA A 569 25.07 -29.76 31.16
C ALA A 569 25.92 -29.58 29.88
N GLY A 570 25.44 -30.08 28.75
CA GLY A 570 26.12 -29.95 27.45
C GLY A 570 25.94 -28.58 26.81
N ASN A 571 24.71 -28.06 26.78
CA ASN A 571 24.36 -26.80 26.13
C ASN A 571 24.85 -25.58 26.92
N LYS A 572 24.94 -25.67 28.26
CA LYS A 572 25.40 -24.60 29.17
C LYS A 572 24.72 -23.24 28.89
N PRO A 573 23.37 -23.17 28.92
CA PRO A 573 22.63 -21.94 28.65
C PRO A 573 23.07 -20.77 29.53
N ALA A 574 23.13 -19.57 28.96
CA ALA A 574 23.41 -18.34 29.73
C ALA A 574 22.26 -17.96 30.67
N THR A 575 21.03 -18.32 30.31
CA THR A 575 19.82 -18.04 31.09
C THR A 575 18.86 -19.22 31.03
N VAL A 576 18.25 -19.54 32.17
CA VAL A 576 17.20 -20.54 32.28
C VAL A 576 15.93 -19.86 32.78
N TYR A 577 14.91 -19.81 31.93
CA TYR A 577 13.58 -19.32 32.30
C TYR A 577 12.73 -20.48 32.79
N ILE A 578 12.29 -20.47 34.04
CA ILE A 578 11.31 -21.44 34.55
C ILE A 578 9.94 -20.80 34.42
N VAL A 579 9.11 -21.27 33.49
CA VAL A 579 7.77 -20.71 33.26
C VAL A 579 6.76 -21.59 33.97
N GLY A 580 6.25 -21.08 35.08
CA GLY A 580 5.29 -21.76 35.94
C GLY A 580 5.58 -21.64 37.44
N GLY A 581 4.50 -21.60 38.21
CA GLY A 581 4.55 -21.50 39.67
C GLY A 581 5.10 -22.75 40.35
N VAL A 582 5.46 -22.61 41.62
CA VAL A 582 6.01 -23.72 42.44
C VAL A 582 5.04 -24.89 42.62
N GLY A 583 3.74 -24.66 42.41
CA GLY A 583 2.71 -25.71 42.45
C GLY A 583 2.70 -26.66 41.26
N ILE A 584 3.39 -26.31 40.15
CA ILE A 584 3.52 -27.19 38.97
C ILE A 584 4.98 -27.49 38.57
N ILE A 585 5.93 -26.66 39.03
CA ILE A 585 7.37 -26.90 38.91
C ILE A 585 8.01 -26.54 40.25
N SER A 586 8.27 -27.55 41.06
CA SER A 586 8.77 -27.40 42.43
C SER A 586 10.16 -26.75 42.51
N PRO A 587 10.55 -26.24 43.69
CA PRO A 587 11.89 -25.72 43.94
C PRO A 587 13.01 -26.76 43.71
N GLU A 588 12.73 -28.06 43.81
CA GLU A 588 13.69 -29.13 43.56
C GLU A 588 14.18 -29.17 42.11
N VAL A 589 13.33 -28.81 41.15
CA VAL A 589 13.73 -28.67 39.73
C VAL A 589 14.70 -27.51 39.59
N GLU A 590 14.40 -26.37 40.22
CA GLU A 590 15.26 -25.19 40.20
C GLU A 590 16.64 -25.46 40.83
N ALA A 591 16.66 -26.21 41.93
CA ALA A 591 17.90 -26.65 42.57
C ALA A 591 18.73 -27.56 41.64
N GLN A 592 18.10 -28.52 40.96
CA GLN A 592 18.77 -29.38 39.97
C GLN A 592 19.35 -28.58 38.80
N ILE A 593 18.61 -27.58 38.29
CA ILE A 593 19.10 -26.68 37.24
C ILE A 593 20.35 -25.92 37.73
N LYS A 594 20.29 -25.35 38.93
CA LYS A 594 21.39 -24.58 39.53
C LYS A 594 22.66 -25.41 39.73
N GLU A 595 22.51 -26.69 40.08
CA GLU A 595 23.64 -27.61 40.20
C GLU A 595 24.30 -27.90 38.84
N LEU A 596 23.49 -28.11 37.79
CA LEU A 596 23.98 -28.43 36.45
C LEU A 596 24.61 -27.24 35.73
N VAL A 597 24.06 -26.03 35.94
CA VAL A 597 24.48 -24.80 35.26
C VAL A 597 24.66 -23.64 36.26
N PRO A 598 25.66 -23.71 37.16
CA PRO A 598 25.80 -22.77 38.28
C PRO A 598 26.11 -21.32 37.87
N THR A 599 26.54 -21.10 36.63
CA THR A 599 26.81 -19.77 36.08
C THR A 599 25.62 -19.18 35.32
N ALA A 600 24.55 -19.94 35.08
CA ALA A 600 23.38 -19.47 34.38
C ALA A 600 22.53 -18.54 35.26
N VAL A 601 21.95 -17.51 34.67
CA VAL A 601 20.92 -16.71 35.33
C VAL A 601 19.62 -17.51 35.32
N ILE A 602 19.07 -17.84 36.49
CA ILE A 602 17.79 -18.53 36.61
C ILE A 602 16.70 -17.51 36.91
N LYS A 603 15.66 -17.45 36.06
CA LYS A 603 14.52 -16.55 36.21
C LYS A 603 13.23 -17.36 36.22
N ARG A 604 12.45 -17.29 37.29
CA ARG A 604 11.11 -17.88 37.33
C ARG A 604 10.07 -16.85 36.89
N LEU A 605 9.31 -17.18 35.85
CA LEU A 605 8.20 -16.39 35.34
C LEU A 605 6.90 -17.09 35.75
N ALA A 606 6.21 -16.57 36.76
CA ALA A 606 5.03 -17.21 37.33
C ALA A 606 4.08 -16.18 37.97
N GLY A 607 2.78 -16.42 37.83
CA GLY A 607 1.71 -15.71 38.51
C GLY A 607 0.88 -16.61 39.43
N ASN A 608 -0.24 -16.10 39.96
CA ASN A 608 -1.15 -16.90 40.80
C ASN A 608 -1.95 -17.92 39.97
N ASP A 609 -2.18 -17.62 38.70
CA ASP A 609 -2.85 -18.47 37.73
C ASP A 609 -2.24 -18.30 36.33
N ARG A 610 -2.82 -18.99 35.33
CA ARG A 610 -2.36 -18.97 33.94
C ARG A 610 -2.39 -17.57 33.30
N PHE A 611 -3.29 -16.71 33.74
CA PHE A 611 -3.46 -15.37 33.18
C PHE A 611 -2.40 -14.42 33.76
N ASP A 612 -2.16 -14.51 35.07
CA ASP A 612 -1.08 -13.79 35.73
C ASP A 612 0.29 -14.24 35.21
N THR A 613 0.52 -15.56 35.06
CA THR A 613 1.75 -16.09 34.45
C THR A 613 1.95 -15.53 33.04
N THR A 614 0.90 -15.51 32.22
CA THR A 614 0.97 -14.91 30.87
C THR A 614 1.39 -13.45 30.93
N GLY A 615 0.84 -12.66 31.87
CA GLY A 615 1.22 -11.27 32.08
C GLY A 615 2.69 -11.08 32.44
N VAL A 616 3.26 -11.97 33.27
CA VAL A 616 4.70 -11.95 33.61
C VAL A 616 5.55 -12.28 32.37
N VAL A 617 5.15 -13.30 31.61
CA VAL A 617 5.88 -13.75 30.40
C VAL A 617 5.90 -12.67 29.32
N VAL A 618 4.76 -12.05 29.00
CA VAL A 618 4.72 -11.00 27.96
C VAL A 618 5.47 -9.74 28.36
N ASN A 619 5.56 -9.43 29.65
CA ASN A 619 6.36 -8.30 30.13
C ASN A 619 7.88 -8.54 29.97
N GLU A 620 8.33 -9.78 30.01
CA GLU A 620 9.73 -10.14 29.77
C GLU A 620 10.06 -10.14 28.27
N PHE A 621 9.18 -10.70 27.42
CA PHE A 621 9.53 -10.99 26.03
C PHE A 621 8.89 -10.08 24.97
N ALA A 622 7.76 -9.40 25.24
CA ALA A 622 7.02 -8.63 24.26
C ALA A 622 6.93 -7.13 24.62
N VAL A 623 8.03 -6.39 24.45
CA VAL A 623 8.04 -4.95 24.77
C VAL A 623 7.48 -4.06 23.64
N ASN A 624 7.48 -4.54 22.40
CA ASN A 624 7.02 -3.78 21.23
C ASN A 624 6.33 -4.68 20.18
N PRO A 625 5.18 -5.28 20.52
CA PRO A 625 4.46 -6.17 19.61
C PRO A 625 3.82 -5.39 18.45
N LYS A 626 3.70 -6.05 17.29
CA LYS A 626 2.90 -5.56 16.16
C LYS A 626 1.45 -6.05 16.25
N THR A 627 1.27 -7.23 16.82
CA THR A 627 -0.02 -7.88 17.01
C THR A 627 -0.11 -8.45 18.42
N VAL A 628 -1.27 -8.40 19.03
CA VAL A 628 -1.61 -9.15 20.24
C VAL A 628 -2.64 -10.20 19.86
N TYR A 629 -2.31 -11.46 20.09
CA TYR A 629 -3.23 -12.56 19.89
C TYR A 629 -3.98 -12.87 21.18
N LEU A 630 -5.30 -13.03 21.11
CA LEU A 630 -6.13 -13.50 22.22
C LEU A 630 -6.48 -14.97 21.99
N ALA A 631 -6.30 -15.80 23.01
CA ALA A 631 -6.66 -17.21 22.96
C ALA A 631 -7.29 -17.68 24.29
N ASN A 632 -8.12 -18.71 24.23
CA ASN A 632 -8.74 -19.29 25.43
C ASN A 632 -7.66 -19.88 26.35
N GLY A 633 -7.65 -19.47 27.62
CA GLY A 633 -6.71 -20.00 28.61
C GLY A 633 -7.01 -21.44 29.02
N PHE A 634 -8.21 -21.95 28.79
CA PHE A 634 -8.65 -23.29 29.22
C PHE A 634 -8.55 -24.38 28.15
N ASP A 635 -8.22 -24.01 26.91
CA ASP A 635 -8.04 -24.93 25.79
C ASP A 635 -6.77 -24.54 25.01
N TYR A 636 -6.02 -25.51 24.53
CA TYR A 636 -4.71 -25.29 23.93
C TYR A 636 -4.74 -25.26 22.39
N VAL A 637 -5.77 -25.83 21.78
CA VAL A 637 -5.78 -26.24 20.37
C VAL A 637 -5.52 -25.05 19.42
N ASP A 638 -6.31 -23.98 19.55
CA ASP A 638 -6.19 -22.79 18.71
C ASP A 638 -4.90 -22.00 18.99
N ALA A 639 -4.48 -21.98 20.26
CA ALA A 639 -3.30 -21.25 20.70
C ALA A 639 -1.99 -21.92 20.24
N VAL A 640 -1.96 -23.25 20.18
CA VAL A 640 -0.81 -24.00 19.65
C VAL A 640 -0.62 -23.70 18.17
N ALA A 641 -1.68 -23.79 17.36
CA ALA A 641 -1.60 -23.41 15.95
C ALA A 641 -1.20 -21.93 15.80
N GLY A 642 -1.81 -21.04 16.59
CA GLY A 642 -1.50 -19.62 16.60
C GLY A 642 -0.08 -19.27 17.06
N SER A 643 0.55 -20.12 17.86
CA SER A 643 1.92 -19.90 18.33
C SER A 643 2.94 -19.86 17.20
N ALA A 644 2.71 -20.62 16.12
CA ALA A 644 3.51 -20.55 14.89
C ALA A 644 3.43 -19.16 14.27
N LEU A 645 2.20 -18.64 14.11
CA LEU A 645 1.94 -17.33 13.54
C LEU A 645 2.53 -16.20 14.39
N ALA A 646 2.31 -16.24 15.70
CA ALA A 646 2.85 -15.27 16.65
C ALA A 646 4.40 -15.30 16.72
N ALA A 647 5.01 -16.49 16.59
CA ALA A 647 6.46 -16.64 16.59
C ALA A 647 7.16 -16.00 15.38
N LYS A 648 6.45 -15.75 14.26
CA LYS A 648 7.05 -15.08 13.09
C LYS A 648 7.58 -13.70 13.43
N THR A 649 6.81 -12.94 14.20
CA THR A 649 7.04 -11.53 14.54
C THR A 649 7.44 -11.32 16.00
N GLY A 650 7.48 -12.39 16.82
CA GLY A 650 7.74 -12.26 18.25
C GLY A 650 6.56 -11.66 19.02
N ASP A 651 5.35 -11.83 18.49
CA ASP A 651 4.13 -11.28 19.05
C ASP A 651 3.60 -12.15 20.23
N PRO A 652 2.96 -11.54 21.24
CA PRO A 652 2.40 -12.26 22.39
C PRO A 652 1.07 -12.96 22.06
N ILE A 653 0.85 -14.07 22.75
CA ILE A 653 -0.49 -14.67 22.93
C ILE A 653 -0.93 -14.38 24.37
N LEU A 654 -2.00 -13.61 24.53
CA LEU A 654 -2.66 -13.37 25.81
C LEU A 654 -3.76 -14.41 26.02
N LEU A 655 -3.64 -15.16 27.12
CA LEU A 655 -4.67 -16.07 27.56
C LEU A 655 -5.83 -15.30 28.19
N ILE A 656 -7.05 -15.66 27.84
CA ILE A 656 -8.29 -15.05 28.35
C ILE A 656 -9.21 -16.10 28.97
N ASP A 657 -10.09 -15.67 29.88
CA ASP A 657 -11.22 -16.46 30.34
C ASP A 657 -12.47 -16.07 29.53
N PRO A 658 -12.99 -16.96 28.67
CA PRO A 658 -14.18 -16.66 27.86
C PRO A 658 -15.43 -16.38 28.68
N LYS A 659 -15.51 -16.88 29.93
CA LYS A 659 -16.68 -16.78 30.81
C LYS A 659 -16.64 -15.57 31.73
N LEU A 660 -15.47 -14.96 31.95
CA LEU A 660 -15.30 -13.83 32.86
C LEU A 660 -15.97 -12.55 32.34
N GLY A 661 -16.19 -12.44 31.03
CA GLY A 661 -16.79 -11.27 30.37
C GLY A 661 -15.92 -10.00 30.38
N THR A 662 -14.78 -10.04 31.08
CA THR A 662 -13.77 -8.99 31.15
C THR A 662 -12.38 -9.56 30.90
N LEU A 663 -11.45 -8.71 30.47
CA LEU A 663 -10.06 -9.14 30.30
C LEU A 663 -9.46 -9.51 31.67
N PRO A 664 -8.61 -10.55 31.75
CA PRO A 664 -7.83 -10.78 32.95
C PRO A 664 -6.98 -9.56 33.29
N THR A 665 -6.85 -9.24 34.58
CA THR A 665 -6.17 -8.04 35.09
C THR A 665 -4.75 -7.89 34.51
N ALA A 666 -4.01 -8.99 34.42
CA ALA A 666 -2.65 -9.00 33.89
C ALA A 666 -2.58 -8.66 32.39
N ALA A 667 -3.54 -9.16 31.60
CA ALA A 667 -3.67 -8.84 30.18
C ALA A 667 -4.04 -7.36 29.98
N GLU A 668 -5.02 -6.85 30.74
CA GLU A 668 -5.41 -5.45 30.69
C GLU A 668 -4.26 -4.52 31.09
N ALA A 669 -3.52 -4.84 32.15
CA ALA A 669 -2.37 -4.06 32.60
C ALA A 669 -1.26 -4.00 31.53
N TYR A 670 -1.00 -5.11 30.85
CA TYR A 670 -0.04 -5.14 29.74
C TYR A 670 -0.50 -4.26 28.57
N LEU A 671 -1.77 -4.33 28.16
CA LEU A 671 -2.31 -3.47 27.09
C LEU A 671 -2.27 -1.98 27.47
N LYS A 672 -2.57 -1.64 28.73
CA LYS A 672 -2.43 -0.25 29.24
C LYS A 672 -0.98 0.24 29.15
N LYS A 673 -0.01 -0.61 29.48
CA LYS A 673 1.43 -0.29 29.36
C LYS A 673 1.84 0.00 27.91
N LEU A 674 1.34 -0.78 26.95
CA LEU A 674 1.58 -0.54 25.52
C LEU A 674 0.97 0.79 25.06
N SER A 675 -0.30 1.03 25.41
CA SER A 675 -1.00 2.29 25.10
C SER A 675 -0.27 3.52 25.65
N ALA A 676 0.14 3.47 26.92
CA ALA A 676 0.91 4.54 27.56
C ALA A 676 2.29 4.79 26.91
N SER A 677 2.82 3.79 26.21
CA SER A 677 4.09 3.88 25.47
C SER A 677 3.90 4.28 24.00
N GLY A 678 2.66 4.61 23.58
CA GLY A 678 2.32 4.94 22.19
C GLY A 678 2.33 3.73 21.24
N ILE A 679 2.27 2.50 21.77
CA ILE A 679 2.31 1.26 21.00
C ILE A 679 0.89 0.74 20.83
N HIS A 680 0.43 0.65 19.58
CA HIS A 680 -0.95 0.26 19.22
C HIS A 680 -0.96 -0.98 18.31
N PRO A 681 -0.70 -2.18 18.86
CA PRO A 681 -0.71 -3.41 18.08
C PRO A 681 -2.13 -3.73 17.58
N ALA A 682 -2.22 -4.49 16.49
CA ALA A 682 -3.49 -5.09 16.09
C ALA A 682 -3.94 -6.13 17.12
N VAL A 683 -5.25 -6.27 17.37
CA VAL A 683 -5.80 -7.34 18.21
C VAL A 683 -6.39 -8.43 17.31
N ARG A 684 -5.99 -9.69 17.52
CA ARG A 684 -6.51 -10.83 16.76
C ARG A 684 -6.94 -11.96 17.68
N ALA A 685 -8.13 -12.52 17.48
CA ALA A 685 -8.60 -13.70 18.17
C ALA A 685 -8.17 -14.98 17.44
N LEU A 686 -7.72 -15.96 18.21
CA LEU A 686 -7.50 -17.34 17.78
C LEU A 686 -8.68 -18.19 18.27
N GLY A 687 -9.50 -18.67 17.33
CA GLY A 687 -10.71 -19.43 17.63
C GLY A 687 -12.01 -18.64 17.45
N GLY A 688 -13.14 -19.34 17.47
CA GLY A 688 -14.48 -18.78 17.28
C GLY A 688 -14.96 -17.88 18.42
N ALA A 689 -16.12 -17.24 18.27
CA ALA A 689 -16.65 -16.29 19.26
C ALA A 689 -16.97 -16.92 20.64
N VAL A 690 -17.19 -18.23 20.70
CA VAL A 690 -17.36 -18.97 21.97
C VAL A 690 -16.02 -19.16 22.69
N VAL A 691 -14.92 -19.30 21.93
CA VAL A 691 -13.56 -19.51 22.43
C VAL A 691 -12.92 -18.17 22.81
N VAL A 692 -13.14 -17.14 22.00
CA VAL A 692 -12.69 -15.76 22.27
C VAL A 692 -13.86 -14.81 21.99
N PRO A 693 -14.65 -14.42 22.99
CA PRO A 693 -15.78 -13.49 22.82
C PRO A 693 -15.39 -12.17 22.18
N ASP A 694 -16.22 -11.68 21.26
CA ASP A 694 -16.04 -10.36 20.61
C ASP A 694 -15.98 -9.22 21.63
N SER A 695 -16.65 -9.37 22.77
CA SER A 695 -16.63 -8.39 23.86
C SER A 695 -15.23 -8.20 24.44
N LEU A 696 -14.40 -9.25 24.46
CA LEU A 696 -13.02 -9.20 24.96
C LEU A 696 -12.07 -8.60 23.93
N ILE A 697 -12.27 -8.88 22.64
CA ILE A 697 -11.55 -8.21 21.54
C ILE A 697 -11.78 -6.69 21.62
N LYS A 698 -13.05 -6.28 21.68
CA LYS A 698 -13.43 -4.86 21.78
C LYS A 698 -12.95 -4.20 23.06
N GLN A 699 -12.78 -4.95 24.16
CA GLN A 699 -12.18 -4.43 25.38
C GLN A 699 -10.68 -4.19 25.19
N ALA A 700 -9.96 -5.14 24.59
CA ALA A 700 -8.54 -5.00 24.32
C ALA A 700 -8.25 -3.82 23.39
N GLU A 701 -9.04 -3.66 22.32
CA GLU A 701 -8.94 -2.51 21.41
C GLU A 701 -9.22 -1.18 22.12
N ARG A 702 -10.24 -1.12 22.98
CA ARG A 702 -10.53 0.09 23.77
C ARG A 702 -9.39 0.48 24.69
N VAL A 703 -8.85 -0.49 25.43
CA VAL A 703 -7.70 -0.28 26.33
C VAL A 703 -6.49 0.24 25.55
N LEU A 704 -6.20 -0.33 24.38
CA LEU A 704 -5.10 0.12 23.52
C LEU A 704 -5.31 1.55 23.00
N ASN A 705 -6.55 1.95 22.74
CA ASN A 705 -6.90 3.29 22.27
C ASN A 705 -7.08 4.32 23.40
N GLY A 706 -6.80 3.96 24.65
CA GLY A 706 -6.91 4.87 25.80
C GLY A 706 -8.35 5.23 26.19
N MET A 707 -9.33 4.38 25.83
CA MET A 707 -10.76 4.57 26.09
C MET A 707 -11.29 3.74 27.26
#